data_AF-A0A257QW03-F1
#
_entry.id   AF-A0A257QW03-F1
#
_cell.length_a   1.000
_cell.length_b   1.000
_cell.length_c   1.000
_cell.angle_alpha   90.00
_cell.angle_beta   90.00
_cell.angle_gamma   90.00
#
_symmetry.space_group_name_H-M   'P 1'
#
loop_
_entity.id
_entity.type
_entity.pdbx_description
1 polymer ?
#
loop_
_entity_poly.entity_id
_entity_poly.type
_entity_poly.pdbx_seq_one_letter_code
_entity_poly.pdbx_strand_id
1 'polypeptide(L)'
;MTSFLVECTECWGNIELIEDPPLLSVHHNVIYVPYEKDGPWGLFRPDGDVVSGSVDFHGPDGEVQGQILSWSGNAAHVADDGNYLYGGLLNPHFGHFLVNSLSRLWPLAGPERPAAKIIFHGLGDSEQWFNLPFCRDILQALGLEPSDVLILQQPTLFKNIIVPHTSFQEQHFIHRAYAQLGHHIGQEILKDRPIRQGLPAVYLSKTRLPSGVGHVENEDIVESILREAGSIEILYPETLCLREQIALFAERPFVVGTTGSAFHTSIFYPPKAKLILLSPVSGPNTNFMMIDLANENDARYVYAPGTTLEAEDSRFLTTMRFPEPEAIAHDLLDMMAHAGASHALICSDLFLLETCHRSFLAIRRSDNVIVHASNGADQELFAPLYVWRPGALTDTCLLCSTREINQIHLPGDNNDRAVLSYRCELTADRKIILKHPSTGQFISAVEGLDEFGVGAVSVSSDQAHAWEIFAPNPAGAEIPSPILSEFMLQFSRCGGRIDDMDFASLSVDAVVNLFRLLEPNSYQNITRILRERSDYNEIFPYLRSHSSKQAPLLWGQTTDVALEFWIDNCGYKIGRHTYGSPKIWSGLLTKDATHLTIGNYCAIADDINIVVANHQVRFTSIYPFAIYRDFWPSGWSDVSDHVAKPVIVGNDVWIGINVCLLPGTIVGDGAVIGANAVVRGEIPPYAIIAGNPGNIVGYRFPAEIVARLLKLKWWDWPDWKVDRYLPLMMSENIGHFLEVAERDGSAD
;
A
#
# COMPACT_ATOMS: atom_id res chain seq x y z
N MET A 1 -10.49 -33.86 3.53
CA MET A 1 -9.16 -33.89 4.20
C MET A 1 -8.80 -32.45 4.54
N THR A 2 -7.82 -32.18 5.41
CA THR A 2 -7.27 -30.83 5.54
C THR A 2 -6.42 -30.53 4.31
N SER A 3 -6.55 -29.34 3.74
CA SER A 3 -5.69 -28.90 2.62
C SER A 3 -4.22 -28.95 3.06
N PHE A 4 -3.38 -29.53 2.22
CA PHE A 4 -1.93 -29.60 2.33
C PHE A 4 -1.26 -28.31 1.84
N LEU A 5 -1.81 -27.69 0.80
CA LEU A 5 -1.42 -26.37 0.30
C LEU A 5 -1.90 -25.26 1.24
N VAL A 6 -1.03 -24.28 1.45
CA VAL A 6 -1.27 -23.10 2.30
C VAL A 6 -1.15 -21.83 1.45
N GLU A 7 -2.01 -20.86 1.69
CA GLU A 7 -1.98 -19.56 0.98
C GLU A 7 -0.75 -18.73 1.42
N CYS A 8 -0.08 -18.11 0.46
CA CYS A 8 1.08 -17.25 0.71
C CYS A 8 0.64 -15.96 1.40
N THR A 9 1.04 -15.77 2.66
CA THR A 9 0.76 -14.56 3.45
C THR A 9 1.94 -13.58 3.49
N GLU A 10 3.08 -13.95 2.90
CA GLU A 10 4.31 -13.17 2.82
C GLU A 10 4.65 -12.92 1.34
N CYS A 11 5.63 -12.05 1.05
CA CYS A 11 6.19 -11.88 -0.29
C CYS A 11 7.65 -11.41 -0.21
N TRP A 12 8.41 -11.58 -1.30
CA TRP A 12 9.79 -11.11 -1.42
C TRP A 12 9.90 -9.93 -2.40
N GLY A 13 10.07 -8.73 -1.84
CA GLY A 13 10.08 -7.45 -2.54
C GLY A 13 8.99 -6.51 -2.03
N ASN A 14 8.92 -5.31 -2.57
CA ASN A 14 7.77 -4.41 -2.44
C ASN A 14 6.75 -4.67 -3.57
N ILE A 15 5.52 -4.20 -3.38
CA ILE A 15 4.45 -4.17 -4.38
C ILE A 15 3.88 -2.75 -4.37
N GLU A 16 4.09 -2.01 -5.46
CA GLU A 16 3.43 -0.72 -5.70
C GLU A 16 2.88 -0.68 -7.14
N LEU A 17 1.64 -0.20 -7.29
CA LEU A 17 0.99 0.02 -8.57
C LEU A 17 0.79 1.52 -8.77
N ILE A 18 1.45 2.07 -9.80
CA ILE A 18 1.40 3.49 -10.13
C ILE A 18 0.50 3.67 -11.36
N GLU A 19 -0.59 4.43 -11.23
CA GLU A 19 -1.57 4.57 -12.31
C GLU A 19 -1.08 5.47 -13.47
N ASP A 20 -0.33 6.52 -13.17
CA ASP A 20 0.23 7.43 -14.17
C ASP A 20 1.37 6.75 -14.96
N PRO A 21 1.58 7.10 -16.25
CA PRO A 21 2.74 6.62 -17.00
C PRO A 21 4.06 7.20 -16.46
N PRO A 22 5.21 6.52 -16.63
CA PRO A 22 6.51 7.05 -16.24
C PRO A 22 6.87 8.34 -16.97
N LEU A 23 7.86 9.07 -16.46
CA LEU A 23 8.39 10.25 -17.15
C LEU A 23 9.04 9.87 -18.49
N LEU A 24 8.66 10.58 -19.55
CA LEU A 24 9.33 10.56 -20.84
C LEU A 24 10.17 11.83 -20.99
N SER A 25 11.51 11.71 -20.92
CA SER A 25 12.41 12.87 -20.97
C SER A 25 13.15 12.96 -22.31
N VAL A 26 13.56 14.17 -22.70
CA VAL A 26 14.47 14.39 -23.83
C VAL A 26 15.80 14.92 -23.29
N HIS A 27 16.89 14.26 -23.66
CA HIS A 27 18.23 14.62 -23.26
C HIS A 27 19.08 15.06 -24.45
N HIS A 28 19.89 16.10 -24.23
CA HIS A 28 20.74 16.70 -25.25
C HIS A 28 22.22 16.41 -24.98
N ASN A 29 22.99 16.16 -26.04
CA ASN A 29 24.44 15.94 -26.00
C ASN A 29 24.88 14.83 -25.02
N VAL A 30 24.18 13.69 -24.99
CA VAL A 30 24.52 12.58 -24.10
C VAL A 30 25.39 11.54 -24.79
N ILE A 31 26.29 10.92 -24.03
CA ILE A 31 27.21 9.89 -24.49
C ILE A 31 26.68 8.54 -24.06
N TYR A 32 26.30 7.71 -25.03
CA TYR A 32 26.03 6.29 -24.81
C TYR A 32 27.38 5.55 -24.70
N VAL A 33 27.57 4.77 -23.64
CA VAL A 33 28.72 3.89 -23.46
C VAL A 33 28.26 2.43 -23.60
N PRO A 34 28.83 1.66 -24.55
CA PRO A 34 28.43 0.27 -24.82
C PRO A 34 28.46 -0.64 -23.59
N TYR A 35 27.66 -1.70 -23.63
CA TYR A 35 27.68 -2.74 -22.60
C TYR A 35 28.98 -3.55 -22.64
N GLU A 36 29.67 -3.63 -21.51
CA GLU A 36 30.78 -4.55 -21.28
C GLU A 36 30.47 -5.39 -20.04
N LYS A 37 30.63 -6.72 -20.13
CA LYS A 37 30.17 -7.67 -19.10
C LYS A 37 30.72 -7.40 -17.69
N ASP A 38 31.94 -6.86 -17.62
CA ASP A 38 32.66 -6.51 -16.39
C ASP A 38 33.18 -5.06 -16.45
N GLY A 39 32.57 -4.21 -17.30
CA GLY A 39 33.06 -2.88 -17.66
C GLY A 39 32.01 -1.76 -17.55
N PRO A 40 32.43 -0.50 -17.66
CA PRO A 40 31.55 0.66 -17.47
C PRO A 40 30.57 0.81 -18.64
N TRP A 41 29.27 0.83 -18.36
CA TRP A 41 28.22 1.07 -19.35
C TRP A 41 27.09 1.97 -18.81
N GLY A 42 26.35 2.60 -19.73
CA GLY A 42 25.23 3.49 -19.41
C GLY A 42 25.09 4.66 -20.39
N LEU A 43 24.33 5.67 -19.98
CA LEU A 43 24.10 6.91 -20.74
C LEU A 43 24.48 8.11 -19.88
N PHE A 44 25.41 8.95 -20.34
CA PHE A 44 26.03 10.01 -19.53
C PHE A 44 25.84 11.40 -20.12
N ARG A 45 25.70 12.40 -19.26
CA ARG A 45 25.70 13.82 -19.62
C ARG A 45 27.15 14.32 -19.87
N PRO A 46 27.34 15.51 -20.49
CA PRO A 46 28.68 16.07 -20.75
C PRO A 46 29.56 16.34 -19.52
N ASP A 47 28.96 16.44 -18.34
CA ASP A 47 29.63 16.59 -17.03
C ASP A 47 30.18 15.24 -16.50
N GLY A 48 29.76 14.11 -17.08
CA GLY A 48 30.15 12.76 -16.70
C GLY A 48 29.10 12.03 -15.85
N ASP A 49 28.04 12.69 -15.40
CA ASP A 49 27.00 12.07 -14.58
C ASP A 49 26.04 11.22 -15.42
N VAL A 50 25.59 10.09 -14.86
CA VAL A 50 24.58 9.26 -15.52
C VAL A 50 23.26 10.00 -15.69
N VAL A 51 22.58 9.76 -16.81
CA VAL A 51 21.19 10.18 -17.01
C VAL A 51 20.32 9.40 -16.04
N SER A 52 19.84 10.03 -14.97
CA SER A 52 19.11 9.37 -13.89
C SER A 52 17.93 8.53 -14.38
N GLY A 53 17.17 9.03 -15.37
CA GLY A 53 16.06 8.30 -15.98
C GLY A 53 16.45 7.04 -16.77
N SER A 54 17.73 6.86 -17.14
CA SER A 54 18.23 5.68 -17.85
C SER A 54 18.80 4.59 -16.92
N VAL A 55 18.77 4.80 -15.60
CA VAL A 55 19.30 3.83 -14.63
C VAL A 55 18.25 2.76 -14.34
N ASP A 56 18.65 1.49 -14.40
CA ASP A 56 17.86 0.32 -14.04
C ASP A 56 18.22 -0.09 -12.60
N PHE A 57 17.21 -0.24 -11.76
CA PHE A 57 17.34 -0.59 -10.34
C PHE A 57 16.64 -1.94 -10.04
N HIS A 58 16.98 -2.57 -8.91
CA HIS A 58 16.25 -3.72 -8.39
C HIS A 58 16.05 -3.64 -6.87
N GLY A 59 14.98 -4.28 -6.41
CA GLY A 59 14.65 -4.38 -4.99
C GLY A 59 14.10 -3.07 -4.39
N PRO A 60 13.67 -3.13 -3.12
CA PRO A 60 13.15 -1.98 -2.38
C PRO A 60 14.25 -0.95 -2.06
N ASP A 61 15.50 -1.40 -1.90
CA ASP A 61 16.65 -0.54 -1.57
C ASP A 61 17.25 0.20 -2.79
N GLY A 62 16.74 -0.09 -4.01
CA GLY A 62 17.19 0.58 -5.23
C GLY A 62 18.63 0.25 -5.63
N GLU A 63 19.01 -1.03 -5.62
CA GLU A 63 20.35 -1.46 -6.06
C GLU A 63 20.48 -1.33 -7.59
N VAL A 64 21.59 -0.76 -8.07
CA VAL A 64 21.82 -0.48 -9.51
C VAL A 64 22.16 -1.78 -10.25
N GLN A 65 21.48 -2.06 -11.36
CA GLN A 65 21.71 -3.25 -12.21
C GLN A 65 23.00 -3.15 -13.05
N GLY A 66 24.16 -3.11 -12.41
CA GLY A 66 25.48 -3.20 -13.04
C GLY A 66 25.92 -2.00 -13.89
N GLN A 67 25.08 -0.95 -13.99
CA GLN A 67 25.47 0.34 -14.56
C GLN A 67 26.40 1.10 -13.61
N ILE A 68 27.23 1.98 -14.17
CA ILE A 68 28.01 2.95 -13.40
C ILE A 68 27.29 4.30 -13.34
N LEU A 69 27.41 5.00 -12.21
CA LEU A 69 26.71 6.27 -11.99
C LEU A 69 27.47 7.50 -12.50
N SER A 70 28.77 7.37 -12.79
CA SER A 70 29.57 8.42 -13.41
C SER A 70 30.67 7.86 -14.31
N TRP A 71 30.90 8.50 -15.46
CA TRP A 71 31.86 8.09 -16.47
C TRP A 71 32.71 9.28 -16.92
N SER A 72 34.01 9.06 -17.08
CA SER A 72 34.94 10.08 -17.60
C SER A 72 35.58 9.58 -18.89
N GLY A 73 35.23 10.23 -20.00
CA GLY A 73 35.72 9.89 -21.32
C GLY A 73 35.17 10.83 -22.39
N ASN A 74 35.48 10.54 -23.65
CA ASN A 74 34.95 11.26 -24.80
C ASN A 74 34.23 10.29 -25.73
N ALA A 75 33.20 10.76 -26.43
CA ALA A 75 32.60 9.98 -27.51
C ALA A 75 33.63 9.74 -28.64
N ALA A 76 33.76 8.49 -29.07
CA ALA A 76 34.54 8.09 -30.23
C ALA A 76 33.81 8.40 -31.55
N HIS A 77 32.49 8.52 -31.50
CA HIS A 77 31.61 8.74 -32.64
C HIS A 77 30.47 9.72 -32.28
N VAL A 78 29.88 10.36 -33.30
CA VAL A 78 28.68 11.19 -33.16
C VAL A 78 27.61 10.53 -34.01
N ALA A 79 26.45 10.22 -33.41
CA ALA A 79 25.34 9.61 -34.12
C ALA A 79 24.83 10.51 -35.27
N ASP A 80 24.31 9.87 -36.31
CA ASP A 80 23.65 10.56 -37.43
C ASP A 80 22.47 11.42 -36.95
N ASP A 81 22.06 12.40 -37.77
CA ASP A 81 20.91 13.22 -37.44
C ASP A 81 19.61 12.41 -37.56
N GLY A 82 18.91 12.25 -36.43
CA GLY A 82 17.68 11.47 -36.31
C GLY A 82 17.10 11.49 -34.91
N ASN A 83 15.95 10.82 -34.74
CA ASN A 83 15.32 10.60 -33.44
C ASN A 83 15.74 9.23 -32.89
N TYR A 84 16.04 9.19 -31.60
CA TYR A 84 16.47 7.98 -30.90
C TYR A 84 15.68 7.80 -29.60
N LEU A 85 15.29 6.56 -29.30
CA LEU A 85 14.63 6.16 -28.05
C LEU A 85 15.58 5.23 -27.28
N TYR A 86 15.77 5.48 -25.99
CA TYR A 86 16.57 4.61 -25.12
C TYR A 86 15.75 3.41 -24.64
N GLY A 87 16.24 2.20 -24.90
CA GLY A 87 15.60 0.93 -24.52
C GLY A 87 16.15 0.26 -23.25
N GLY A 88 17.25 0.75 -22.68
CA GLY A 88 17.92 0.10 -21.54
C GLY A 88 18.72 -1.15 -21.94
N LEU A 89 18.82 -2.12 -21.05
CA LEU A 89 19.50 -3.40 -21.29
C LEU A 89 18.56 -4.44 -21.92
N LEU A 90 18.93 -4.99 -23.08
CA LEU A 90 18.23 -6.12 -23.67
C LEU A 90 18.76 -7.44 -23.09
N ASN A 91 17.87 -8.17 -22.40
CA ASN A 91 18.15 -9.47 -21.82
C ASN A 91 17.52 -10.58 -22.69
N PRO A 92 18.28 -11.57 -23.19
CA PRO A 92 17.77 -12.61 -24.08
C PRO A 92 16.97 -13.71 -23.35
N HIS A 93 16.85 -13.69 -22.03
CA HIS A 93 16.01 -14.63 -21.28
C HIS A 93 14.57 -14.12 -21.17
N PHE A 94 13.59 -14.90 -21.64
CA PHE A 94 12.17 -14.49 -21.73
C PHE A 94 11.61 -13.75 -20.51
N GLY A 95 11.82 -14.25 -19.29
CA GLY A 95 11.32 -13.60 -18.08
C GLY A 95 11.91 -12.20 -17.86
N HIS A 96 13.24 -12.10 -17.92
CA HIS A 96 13.97 -10.83 -17.80
C HIS A 96 13.75 -9.89 -18.99
N PHE A 97 13.51 -10.41 -20.19
CA PHE A 97 13.11 -9.58 -21.32
C PHE A 97 11.82 -8.81 -21.02
N LEU A 98 10.85 -9.45 -20.37
CA LEU A 98 9.62 -8.79 -19.94
C LEU A 98 9.90 -7.79 -18.82
N VAL A 99 10.41 -8.23 -17.68
CA VAL A 99 10.53 -7.34 -16.49
C VAL A 99 11.62 -6.27 -16.60
N ASN A 100 12.65 -6.46 -17.45
CA ASN A 100 13.74 -5.50 -17.64
C ASN A 100 13.67 -4.78 -18.99
N SER A 101 13.68 -5.52 -20.11
CA SER A 101 13.93 -4.91 -21.44
C SER A 101 12.69 -4.28 -22.08
N LEU A 102 11.51 -4.88 -21.86
CA LEU A 102 10.24 -4.37 -22.36
C LEU A 102 9.76 -3.15 -21.54
N SER A 103 10.21 -3.03 -20.29
CA SER A 103 9.80 -2.01 -19.32
C SER A 103 9.97 -0.55 -19.78
N ARG A 104 10.86 -0.27 -20.73
CA ARG A 104 11.12 1.07 -21.29
C ARG A 104 10.44 1.33 -22.64
N LEU A 105 9.79 0.33 -23.23
CA LEU A 105 9.14 0.44 -24.55
C LEU A 105 7.68 0.92 -24.48
N TRP A 106 7.16 1.24 -23.29
CA TRP A 106 5.79 1.72 -23.09
C TRP A 106 5.37 2.91 -23.99
N PRO A 107 6.24 3.86 -24.41
CA PRO A 107 5.83 4.93 -25.32
C PRO A 107 5.46 4.43 -26.74
N LEU A 108 5.89 3.22 -27.12
CA LEU A 108 5.60 2.66 -28.44
C LEU A 108 4.16 2.13 -28.58
N ALA A 109 3.50 1.83 -27.46
CA ALA A 109 2.08 1.45 -27.41
C ALA A 109 1.13 2.67 -27.23
N GLY A 110 1.68 3.86 -27.01
CA GLY A 110 0.91 5.09 -26.84
C GLY A 110 0.39 5.69 -28.14
N PRO A 111 -0.62 6.59 -28.08
CA PRO A 111 -1.16 7.28 -29.26
C PRO A 111 -0.13 8.19 -29.95
N GLU A 112 0.85 8.69 -29.21
CA GLU A 112 1.94 9.54 -29.70
C GLU A 112 3.26 8.75 -29.87
N ARG A 113 3.17 7.56 -30.48
CA ARG A 113 4.33 6.68 -30.73
C ARG A 113 5.52 7.47 -31.32
N PRO A 114 6.69 7.51 -30.65
CA PRO A 114 7.87 8.16 -31.20
C PRO A 114 8.36 7.49 -32.49
N ALA A 115 8.46 8.26 -33.57
CA ALA A 115 9.17 7.85 -34.78
C ALA A 115 10.68 7.98 -34.55
N ALA A 116 11.28 6.94 -33.96
CA ALA A 116 12.67 6.93 -33.50
C ALA A 116 13.31 5.53 -33.65
N LYS A 117 14.63 5.48 -33.82
CA LYS A 117 15.40 4.23 -33.70
C LYS A 117 15.62 3.89 -32.23
N ILE A 118 15.59 2.62 -31.87
CA ILE A 118 15.72 2.15 -30.49
C ILE A 118 17.18 1.81 -30.20
N ILE A 119 17.74 2.35 -29.12
CA ILE A 119 19.10 2.07 -28.66
C ILE A 119 19.05 1.11 -27.47
N PHE A 120 19.66 -0.06 -27.60
CA PHE A 120 19.80 -1.02 -26.50
C PHE A 120 21.26 -1.28 -26.14
N HIS A 121 21.51 -1.43 -24.84
CA HIS A 121 22.67 -2.12 -24.30
C HIS A 121 22.47 -3.64 -24.39
N GLY A 122 23.56 -4.40 -24.51
CA GLY A 122 23.53 -5.86 -24.44
C GLY A 122 24.64 -6.52 -25.26
N LEU A 123 24.71 -7.85 -25.18
CA LEU A 123 25.60 -8.67 -26.01
C LEU A 123 24.82 -9.21 -27.22
N GLY A 124 25.38 -9.04 -28.42
CA GLY A 124 24.81 -9.53 -29.67
C GLY A 124 24.65 -8.43 -30.74
N ASP A 125 23.88 -8.75 -31.77
CA ASP A 125 23.41 -7.81 -32.79
C ASP A 125 21.86 -7.90 -32.94
N SER A 126 21.24 -6.96 -33.66
CA SER A 126 19.77 -6.91 -33.76
C SER A 126 19.19 -8.12 -34.50
N GLU A 127 19.89 -8.65 -35.51
CA GLU A 127 19.51 -9.88 -36.19
C GLU A 127 19.51 -11.07 -35.22
N GLN A 128 20.54 -11.21 -34.37
CA GLN A 128 20.60 -12.26 -33.35
C GLN A 128 19.42 -12.20 -32.37
N TRP A 129 19.01 -11.00 -31.96
CA TRP A 129 17.87 -10.84 -31.06
C TRP A 129 16.52 -11.12 -31.75
N PHE A 130 16.34 -10.71 -33.01
CA PHE A 130 15.17 -11.06 -33.82
C PHE A 130 15.16 -12.53 -34.30
N ASN A 131 16.26 -13.27 -34.12
CA ASN A 131 16.25 -14.74 -34.26
C ASN A 131 15.65 -15.46 -33.04
N LEU A 132 15.50 -14.80 -31.88
CA LEU A 132 14.75 -15.33 -30.74
C LEU A 132 13.24 -15.17 -31.00
N PRO A 133 12.44 -16.25 -31.09
CA PRO A 133 11.06 -16.16 -31.56
C PRO A 133 10.18 -15.21 -30.75
N PHE A 134 10.26 -15.25 -29.42
CA PHE A 134 9.47 -14.36 -28.56
C PHE A 134 9.87 -12.89 -28.71
N CYS A 135 11.17 -12.61 -28.89
CA CYS A 135 11.71 -11.26 -28.98
C CYS A 135 11.25 -10.61 -30.30
N ARG A 136 11.39 -11.35 -31.41
CA ARG A 136 10.81 -10.98 -32.71
C ARG A 136 9.31 -10.72 -32.61
N ASP A 137 8.54 -11.68 -32.08
CA ASP A 137 7.08 -11.59 -32.06
C ASP A 137 6.61 -10.38 -31.24
N ILE A 138 7.30 -10.03 -30.14
CA ILE A 138 7.03 -8.82 -29.33
C ILE A 138 7.45 -7.53 -30.06
N LEU A 139 8.68 -7.47 -30.58
CA LEU A 139 9.19 -6.25 -31.22
C LEU A 139 8.45 -5.94 -32.53
N GLN A 140 8.07 -6.97 -33.30
CA GLN A 140 7.24 -6.80 -34.50
C GLN A 140 5.79 -6.43 -34.16
N ALA A 141 5.24 -6.86 -33.03
CA ALA A 141 3.94 -6.37 -32.54
C ALA A 141 3.99 -4.89 -32.15
N LEU A 142 5.15 -4.40 -31.67
CA LEU A 142 5.45 -2.97 -31.54
C LEU A 142 5.81 -2.29 -32.89
N GLY A 143 5.71 -3.01 -34.01
CA GLY A 143 6.04 -2.52 -35.35
C GLY A 143 7.49 -2.06 -35.48
N LEU A 144 8.43 -2.78 -34.89
CA LEU A 144 9.88 -2.59 -35.03
C LEU A 144 10.47 -3.70 -35.90
N GLU A 145 11.37 -3.34 -36.80
CA GLU A 145 12.18 -4.29 -37.58
C GLU A 145 13.66 -4.28 -37.11
N PRO A 146 14.49 -5.27 -37.49
CA PRO A 146 15.92 -5.32 -37.10
C PRO A 146 16.73 -4.06 -37.43
N SER A 147 16.29 -3.28 -38.43
CA SER A 147 16.91 -2.01 -38.84
C SER A 147 16.58 -0.81 -37.96
N ASP A 148 15.52 -0.91 -37.15
CA ASP A 148 15.09 0.15 -36.21
C ASP A 148 15.83 0.03 -34.87
N VAL A 149 16.35 -1.16 -34.55
CA VAL A 149 17.16 -1.43 -33.35
C VAL A 149 18.63 -1.22 -33.65
N LEU A 150 19.28 -0.35 -32.87
CA LEU A 150 20.71 -0.06 -32.96
C LEU A 150 21.45 -0.54 -31.71
N ILE A 151 22.62 -1.13 -31.95
CA ILE A 151 23.56 -1.55 -30.92
C ILE A 151 24.89 -0.93 -31.27
N LEU A 152 25.35 -0.02 -30.43
CA LEU A 152 26.56 0.75 -30.67
C LEU A 152 27.75 0.07 -29.97
N GLN A 153 28.82 -0.16 -30.75
CA GLN A 153 30.02 -0.86 -30.30
C GLN A 153 31.14 0.09 -29.81
N GLN A 154 30.87 1.39 -29.76
CA GLN A 154 31.82 2.41 -29.29
C GLN A 154 31.08 3.59 -28.62
N PRO A 155 31.72 4.32 -27.68
CA PRO A 155 31.13 5.49 -27.06
C PRO A 155 30.64 6.51 -28.09
N THR A 156 29.34 6.84 -28.06
CA THR A 156 28.68 7.60 -29.12
C THR A 156 27.87 8.77 -28.56
N LEU A 157 28.12 9.96 -29.09
CA LEU A 157 27.39 11.18 -28.75
C LEU A 157 26.07 11.26 -29.52
N PHE A 158 24.97 11.34 -28.80
CA PHE A 158 23.66 11.70 -29.32
C PHE A 158 23.38 13.18 -29.09
N LYS A 159 23.09 13.92 -30.18
CA LYS A 159 22.65 15.32 -30.09
C LYS A 159 21.34 15.43 -29.30
N ASN A 160 20.41 14.52 -29.58
CA ASN A 160 19.12 14.36 -28.90
C ASN A 160 18.83 12.86 -28.72
N ILE A 161 18.31 12.45 -27.57
CA ILE A 161 17.72 11.13 -27.34
C ILE A 161 16.53 11.25 -26.40
N ILE A 162 15.50 10.46 -26.64
CA ILE A 162 14.32 10.33 -25.79
C ILE A 162 14.62 9.19 -24.79
N VAL A 163 14.49 9.45 -23.49
CA VAL A 163 14.74 8.49 -22.41
C VAL A 163 13.44 8.26 -21.64
N PRO A 164 12.75 7.13 -21.89
CA PRO A 164 11.63 6.71 -21.05
C PRO A 164 12.18 6.20 -19.72
N HIS A 165 11.64 6.69 -18.61
CA HIS A 165 11.79 6.02 -17.32
C HIS A 165 11.14 4.62 -17.40
N THR A 166 11.61 3.68 -16.57
CA THR A 166 11.04 2.33 -16.55
C THR A 166 9.58 2.34 -16.11
N SER A 167 8.75 1.52 -16.75
CA SER A 167 7.37 1.23 -16.32
C SER A 167 7.28 -0.01 -15.41
N PHE A 168 8.40 -0.67 -15.14
CA PHE A 168 8.51 -1.83 -14.24
C PHE A 168 9.87 -1.81 -13.53
N GLN A 169 9.90 -1.76 -12.20
CA GLN A 169 11.10 -2.01 -11.41
C GLN A 169 10.95 -3.33 -10.66
N GLU A 170 11.90 -4.24 -10.88
CA GLU A 170 11.88 -5.54 -10.22
C GLU A 170 11.84 -5.42 -8.70
N GLN A 171 10.92 -6.18 -8.10
CA GLN A 171 10.71 -6.24 -6.65
C GLN A 171 10.38 -4.88 -5.99
N HIS A 172 9.83 -3.93 -6.76
CA HIS A 172 9.46 -2.61 -6.24
C HIS A 172 8.10 -2.09 -6.74
N PHE A 173 8.01 -1.68 -8.00
CA PHE A 173 6.81 -1.04 -8.56
C PHE A 173 6.51 -1.44 -10.00
N ILE A 174 5.25 -1.25 -10.39
CA ILE A 174 4.77 -1.38 -11.77
C ILE A 174 3.85 -0.20 -12.11
N HIS A 175 4.01 0.36 -13.31
CA HIS A 175 3.08 1.37 -13.82
C HIS A 175 1.96 0.72 -14.64
N ARG A 176 0.75 1.29 -14.61
CA ARG A 176 -0.37 0.85 -15.46
C ARG A 176 -0.02 0.91 -16.96
N ALA A 177 0.87 1.82 -17.35
CA ALA A 177 1.44 1.91 -18.70
C ALA A 177 2.13 0.61 -19.17
N TYR A 178 2.71 -0.19 -18.26
CA TYR A 178 3.31 -1.49 -18.61
C TYR A 178 2.24 -2.54 -18.97
N ALA A 179 1.11 -2.55 -18.27
CA ALA A 179 -0.02 -3.39 -18.63
C ALA A 179 -0.61 -2.98 -19.98
N GLN A 180 -0.79 -1.68 -20.22
CA GLN A 180 -1.25 -1.14 -21.51
C GLN A 180 -0.32 -1.54 -22.68
N LEU A 181 1.01 -1.49 -22.46
CA LEU A 181 2.02 -1.99 -23.39
C LEU A 181 1.84 -3.48 -23.69
N GLY A 182 1.67 -4.31 -22.65
CA GLY A 182 1.36 -5.73 -22.80
C GLY A 182 0.08 -5.97 -23.60
N HIS A 183 -1.01 -5.29 -23.26
CA HIS A 183 -2.30 -5.44 -23.95
C HIS A 183 -2.21 -5.08 -25.44
N HIS A 184 -1.47 -4.03 -25.79
CA HIS A 184 -1.23 -3.64 -27.17
C HIS A 184 -0.50 -4.74 -27.95
N ILE A 185 0.60 -5.28 -27.39
CA ILE A 185 1.38 -6.36 -28.00
C ILE A 185 0.51 -7.62 -28.19
N GLY A 186 -0.23 -8.03 -27.15
CA GLY A 186 -1.09 -9.21 -27.23
C GLY A 186 -2.25 -9.05 -28.22
N GLN A 187 -2.83 -7.85 -28.34
CA GLN A 187 -3.86 -7.55 -29.34
C GLN A 187 -3.33 -7.73 -30.77
N GLU A 188 -2.14 -7.21 -31.10
CA GLU A 188 -1.56 -7.38 -32.43
C GLU A 188 -1.13 -8.84 -32.69
N ILE A 189 -0.55 -9.55 -31.71
CA ILE A 189 -0.22 -10.98 -31.83
C ILE A 189 -1.47 -11.85 -32.02
N LEU A 190 -2.59 -11.53 -31.36
CA LEU A 190 -3.83 -12.31 -31.43
C LEU A 190 -4.81 -11.87 -32.54
N LYS A 191 -4.57 -10.74 -33.21
CA LYS A 191 -5.46 -10.07 -34.18
C LYS A 191 -6.26 -10.99 -35.11
N ASP A 192 -5.60 -11.94 -35.76
CA ASP A 192 -6.22 -12.91 -36.69
C ASP A 192 -6.47 -14.32 -36.08
N ARG A 193 -6.49 -14.45 -34.75
CA ARG A 193 -6.66 -15.73 -34.04
C ARG A 193 -8.00 -15.76 -33.30
N PRO A 194 -8.97 -16.62 -33.70
CA PRO A 194 -10.19 -16.76 -32.92
C PRO A 194 -9.89 -17.38 -31.55
N ILE A 195 -10.40 -16.76 -30.49
CA ILE A 195 -10.30 -17.25 -29.11
C ILE A 195 -11.31 -18.39 -28.91
N ARG A 196 -10.82 -19.57 -28.54
CA ARG A 196 -11.61 -20.76 -28.22
C ARG A 196 -12.31 -20.59 -26.88
N GLN A 197 -13.44 -21.27 -26.74
CA GLN A 197 -14.29 -21.24 -25.54
C GLN A 197 -14.62 -22.67 -25.12
N GLY A 198 -14.84 -22.88 -23.82
CA GLY A 198 -15.18 -24.21 -23.28
C GLY A 198 -14.01 -25.21 -23.26
N LEU A 199 -12.77 -24.74 -23.28
CA LEU A 199 -11.61 -25.59 -23.00
C LEU A 199 -11.53 -25.92 -21.50
N PRO A 200 -10.94 -27.08 -21.11
CA PRO A 200 -10.65 -27.36 -19.71
C PRO A 200 -9.61 -26.38 -19.14
N ALA A 201 -9.49 -26.38 -17.81
CA ALA A 201 -8.36 -25.73 -17.13
C ALA A 201 -7.01 -26.25 -17.70
N VAL A 202 -5.93 -25.50 -17.47
CA VAL A 202 -4.58 -25.92 -17.88
C VAL A 202 -3.61 -25.94 -16.71
N TYR A 203 -2.76 -26.95 -16.65
CA TYR A 203 -1.57 -26.99 -15.82
C TYR A 203 -0.32 -26.75 -16.69
N LEU A 204 0.48 -25.75 -16.33
CA LEU A 204 1.74 -25.41 -16.99
C LEU A 204 2.89 -26.17 -16.30
N SER A 205 3.21 -27.34 -16.85
CA SER A 205 4.25 -28.25 -16.35
C SER A 205 5.64 -27.83 -16.83
N LYS A 206 6.66 -27.96 -15.98
CA LYS A 206 8.07 -27.73 -16.30
C LYS A 206 8.85 -29.03 -16.49
N THR A 207 8.22 -30.21 -16.41
CA THR A 207 8.91 -31.53 -16.50
C THR A 207 9.67 -31.77 -17.80
N ARG A 208 9.39 -31.00 -18.87
CA ARG A 208 10.07 -31.06 -20.17
C ARG A 208 11.04 -29.90 -20.44
N LEU A 209 11.13 -28.95 -19.51
CA LEU A 209 12.02 -27.80 -19.62
C LEU A 209 13.48 -28.31 -19.61
N PRO A 210 14.31 -27.98 -20.62
CA PRO A 210 15.65 -28.56 -20.73
C PRO A 210 16.65 -27.96 -19.73
N SER A 211 16.45 -26.69 -19.36
CA SER A 211 17.25 -25.90 -18.42
C SER A 211 16.50 -24.61 -18.05
N GLY A 212 16.87 -23.96 -16.94
CA GLY A 212 16.21 -22.71 -16.53
C GLY A 212 16.60 -22.22 -15.13
N VAL A 213 15.79 -21.31 -14.56
CA VAL A 213 16.01 -20.80 -13.20
C VAL A 213 15.70 -21.88 -12.16
N GLY A 214 14.50 -22.48 -12.20
CA GLY A 214 14.19 -23.58 -11.30
C GLY A 214 13.01 -24.45 -11.70
N HIS A 215 13.06 -25.70 -11.21
CA HIS A 215 12.08 -26.75 -11.47
C HIS A 215 11.85 -27.61 -10.22
N VAL A 216 10.79 -28.42 -10.24
CA VAL A 216 10.49 -29.38 -9.19
C VAL A 216 10.77 -30.80 -9.70
N GLU A 217 11.62 -31.54 -8.99
CA GLU A 217 12.11 -32.86 -9.39
C GLU A 217 10.98 -33.89 -9.57
N ASN A 218 9.99 -33.86 -8.67
CA ASN A 218 8.85 -34.77 -8.62
C ASN A 218 7.51 -34.13 -9.07
N GLU A 219 7.56 -33.17 -9.99
CA GLU A 219 6.37 -32.58 -10.62
C GLU A 219 5.61 -33.60 -11.50
N ASP A 220 6.27 -34.66 -11.96
CA ASP A 220 5.68 -35.73 -12.78
C ASP A 220 4.57 -36.51 -12.05
N ILE A 221 4.67 -36.65 -10.73
CA ILE A 221 3.62 -37.26 -9.89
C ILE A 221 2.36 -36.37 -9.89
N VAL A 222 2.54 -35.05 -9.71
CA VAL A 222 1.45 -34.06 -9.81
C VAL A 222 0.83 -34.12 -11.20
N GLU A 223 1.68 -34.15 -12.23
CA GLU A 223 1.28 -34.22 -13.64
C GLU A 223 0.43 -35.46 -13.96
N SER A 224 0.76 -36.64 -13.42
CA SER A 224 -0.01 -37.87 -13.63
C SER A 224 -1.40 -37.77 -13.03
N ILE A 225 -1.52 -37.31 -11.78
CA ILE A 225 -2.80 -37.24 -11.06
C ILE A 225 -3.73 -36.19 -11.69
N LEU A 226 -3.20 -35.01 -12.04
CA LEU A 226 -3.96 -33.99 -12.74
C LEU A 226 -4.45 -34.50 -14.12
N ARG A 227 -3.61 -35.25 -14.84
CA ARG A 227 -3.98 -35.87 -16.13
C ARG A 227 -5.05 -36.96 -15.98
N GLU A 228 -4.98 -37.77 -14.92
CA GLU A 228 -5.95 -38.83 -14.61
C GLU A 228 -7.33 -38.27 -14.21
N ALA A 229 -7.37 -37.09 -13.57
CA ALA A 229 -8.62 -36.42 -13.22
C ALA A 229 -9.43 -35.95 -14.45
N GLY A 230 -8.77 -35.70 -15.58
CA GLY A 230 -9.41 -35.37 -16.87
C GLY A 230 -10.13 -34.00 -16.95
N SER A 231 -10.18 -33.24 -15.85
CA SER A 231 -10.75 -31.89 -15.77
C SER A 231 -9.77 -30.77 -16.13
N ILE A 232 -8.48 -31.10 -16.25
CA ILE A 232 -7.37 -30.19 -16.53
C ILE A 232 -6.44 -30.79 -17.60
N GLU A 233 -5.96 -29.96 -18.51
CA GLU A 233 -5.02 -30.32 -19.56
C GLU A 233 -3.59 -29.96 -19.14
N ILE A 234 -2.62 -30.85 -19.38
CA ILE A 234 -1.20 -30.58 -19.12
C ILE A 234 -0.57 -29.99 -20.38
N LEU A 235 0.00 -28.78 -20.29
CA LEU A 235 0.80 -28.17 -21.35
C LEU A 235 2.21 -27.79 -20.85
N TYR A 236 3.12 -27.66 -21.82
CA TYR A 236 4.54 -27.39 -21.60
C TYR A 236 4.90 -26.07 -22.31
N PRO A 237 5.05 -24.94 -21.60
CA PRO A 237 5.19 -23.61 -22.21
C PRO A 237 6.31 -23.52 -23.26
N GLU A 238 7.43 -24.19 -23.03
CA GLU A 238 8.60 -24.26 -23.93
C GLU A 238 8.33 -24.95 -25.28
N THR A 239 7.20 -25.65 -25.40
CA THR A 239 6.76 -26.30 -26.66
C THR A 239 5.78 -25.44 -27.47
N LEU A 240 5.33 -24.30 -26.92
CA LEU A 240 4.30 -23.43 -27.50
C LEU A 240 4.92 -22.14 -28.03
N CYS A 241 4.45 -21.65 -29.18
CA CYS A 241 4.83 -20.31 -29.64
C CYS A 241 4.18 -19.22 -28.76
N LEU A 242 4.74 -18.00 -28.76
CA LEU A 242 4.23 -16.91 -27.91
C LEU A 242 2.74 -16.64 -28.15
N ARG A 243 2.29 -16.70 -29.41
CA ARG A 243 0.87 -16.56 -29.80
C ARG A 243 -0.04 -17.63 -29.19
N GLU A 244 0.46 -18.83 -28.95
CA GLU A 244 -0.28 -19.89 -28.24
C GLU A 244 -0.25 -19.67 -26.73
N GLN A 245 0.91 -19.28 -26.17
CA GLN A 245 1.04 -19.01 -24.74
C GLN A 245 0.12 -17.87 -24.27
N ILE A 246 0.11 -16.72 -24.98
CA ILE A 246 -0.78 -15.58 -24.67
C ILE A 246 -2.25 -16.03 -24.72
N ALA A 247 -2.62 -16.83 -25.73
CA ALA A 247 -3.99 -17.29 -25.88
C ALA A 247 -4.48 -18.22 -24.74
N LEU A 248 -3.59 -18.93 -24.04
CA LEU A 248 -4.01 -19.75 -22.90
C LEU A 248 -4.70 -18.92 -21.82
N PHE A 249 -4.21 -17.71 -21.54
CA PHE A 249 -4.80 -16.80 -20.56
C PHE A 249 -6.18 -16.25 -20.98
N ALA A 250 -6.52 -16.34 -22.28
CA ALA A 250 -7.82 -15.96 -22.84
C ALA A 250 -8.81 -17.13 -23.00
N GLU A 251 -8.30 -18.35 -23.22
CA GLU A 251 -9.10 -19.53 -23.61
C GLU A 251 -9.41 -20.48 -22.44
N ARG A 252 -8.71 -20.32 -21.29
CA ARG A 252 -8.74 -21.28 -20.18
C ARG A 252 -9.50 -20.73 -18.97
N PRO A 253 -10.37 -21.53 -18.32
CA PRO A 253 -11.10 -21.09 -17.13
C PRO A 253 -10.20 -20.97 -15.90
N PHE A 254 -9.09 -21.70 -15.86
CA PHE A 254 -8.00 -21.60 -14.89
C PHE A 254 -6.66 -21.91 -15.57
N VAL A 255 -5.62 -21.19 -15.17
CA VAL A 255 -4.21 -21.47 -15.51
C VAL A 255 -3.47 -21.77 -14.19
N VAL A 256 -2.99 -22.99 -14.04
CA VAL A 256 -2.39 -23.52 -12.82
C VAL A 256 -0.94 -23.92 -13.08
N GLY A 257 -0.04 -23.84 -12.10
CA GLY A 257 1.34 -24.28 -12.28
C GLY A 257 2.30 -23.71 -11.26
N THR A 258 3.56 -24.12 -11.31
CA THR A 258 4.60 -23.58 -10.42
C THR A 258 5.06 -22.19 -10.86
N THR A 259 5.21 -21.25 -9.91
CA THR A 259 5.61 -19.84 -10.20
C THR A 259 6.82 -19.79 -11.12
N GLY A 260 6.78 -18.97 -12.18
CA GLY A 260 7.81 -18.91 -13.19
C GLY A 260 7.42 -18.07 -14.40
N SER A 261 8.39 -17.76 -15.26
CA SER A 261 8.26 -16.77 -16.34
C SER A 261 7.11 -17.00 -17.32
N ALA A 262 6.63 -18.24 -17.48
CA ALA A 262 5.43 -18.55 -18.25
C ALA A 262 4.19 -17.75 -17.78
N PHE A 263 4.08 -17.45 -16.49
CA PHE A 263 2.99 -16.65 -15.92
C PHE A 263 3.12 -15.15 -16.20
N HIS A 264 4.32 -14.62 -16.47
CA HIS A 264 4.48 -13.21 -16.90
C HIS A 264 3.76 -12.94 -18.23
N THR A 265 3.51 -13.97 -19.04
CA THR A 265 2.73 -13.89 -20.28
C THR A 265 1.29 -13.40 -20.08
N SER A 266 0.75 -13.46 -18.86
CA SER A 266 -0.60 -12.97 -18.56
C SER A 266 -0.77 -11.46 -18.86
N ILE A 267 0.32 -10.67 -18.76
CA ILE A 267 0.34 -9.23 -19.07
C ILE A 267 -0.12 -8.89 -20.50
N PHE A 268 -0.05 -9.86 -21.42
CA PHE A 268 -0.43 -9.65 -22.81
C PHE A 268 -1.95 -9.73 -23.05
N TYR A 269 -2.76 -10.13 -22.05
CA TYR A 269 -4.21 -10.29 -22.25
C TYR A 269 -5.06 -9.69 -21.11
N PRO A 270 -5.82 -8.60 -21.38
CA PRO A 270 -6.68 -7.96 -20.39
C PRO A 270 -8.11 -8.52 -20.32
N PRO A 271 -8.78 -8.35 -19.17
CA PRO A 271 -8.33 -8.68 -17.82
C PRO A 271 -8.96 -10.02 -17.36
N LYS A 272 -8.69 -10.44 -16.11
CA LYS A 272 -9.37 -11.56 -15.41
C LYS A 272 -9.00 -12.98 -15.83
N ALA A 273 -7.72 -13.24 -16.11
CA ALA A 273 -7.23 -14.62 -16.04
C ALA A 273 -7.34 -15.15 -14.60
N LYS A 274 -7.79 -16.39 -14.41
CA LYS A 274 -7.83 -17.04 -13.09
C LYS A 274 -6.61 -17.91 -12.89
N LEU A 275 -5.80 -17.62 -11.88
CA LEU A 275 -4.50 -18.22 -11.68
C LEU A 275 -4.42 -18.93 -10.33
N ILE A 276 -3.82 -20.13 -10.31
CA ILE A 276 -3.40 -20.80 -9.07
C ILE A 276 -1.91 -21.09 -9.21
N LEU A 277 -1.09 -20.29 -8.52
CA LEU A 277 0.36 -20.30 -8.63
C LEU A 277 0.97 -21.01 -7.42
N LEU A 278 1.64 -22.12 -7.69
CA LEU A 278 2.37 -22.88 -6.69
C LEU A 278 3.77 -22.28 -6.50
N SER A 279 3.90 -21.46 -5.46
CA SER A 279 5.16 -20.90 -4.97
C SER A 279 5.99 -21.98 -4.26
N PRO A 280 7.32 -21.98 -4.40
CA PRO A 280 8.18 -22.92 -3.68
C PRO A 280 8.42 -22.54 -2.21
N VAL A 281 8.08 -21.31 -1.82
CA VAL A 281 8.27 -20.74 -0.48
C VAL A 281 7.05 -19.92 -0.05
N SER A 282 6.91 -19.60 1.24
CA SER A 282 5.80 -18.79 1.77
C SER A 282 5.72 -17.40 1.12
N GLY A 283 6.87 -16.80 0.80
CA GLY A 283 6.99 -15.49 0.15
C GLY A 283 7.39 -15.57 -1.32
N PRO A 284 6.45 -15.61 -2.29
CA PRO A 284 6.76 -15.49 -3.71
C PRO A 284 7.41 -14.14 -4.05
N ASN A 285 8.21 -14.12 -5.12
CA ASN A 285 8.80 -12.89 -5.65
C ASN A 285 7.71 -11.93 -6.17
N THR A 286 7.76 -10.65 -5.79
CA THR A 286 6.67 -9.71 -6.07
C THR A 286 6.51 -9.36 -7.55
N ASN A 287 7.45 -9.69 -8.44
CA ASN A 287 7.29 -9.49 -9.89
C ASN A 287 6.04 -10.18 -10.45
N PHE A 288 5.67 -11.36 -9.92
CA PHE A 288 4.45 -12.06 -10.33
C PHE A 288 3.20 -11.31 -9.85
N MET A 289 3.18 -10.93 -8.57
CA MET A 289 2.06 -10.23 -7.92
C MET A 289 1.82 -8.85 -8.53
N MET A 290 2.88 -8.13 -8.91
CA MET A 290 2.78 -6.84 -9.60
C MET A 290 2.15 -6.98 -10.99
N ILE A 291 2.52 -8.01 -11.77
CA ILE A 291 1.88 -8.29 -13.07
C ILE A 291 0.40 -8.59 -12.89
N ASP A 292 0.05 -9.44 -11.92
CA ASP A 292 -1.35 -9.81 -11.67
C ASP A 292 -2.19 -8.62 -11.18
N LEU A 293 -1.61 -7.75 -10.35
CA LEU A 293 -2.22 -6.51 -9.88
C LEU A 293 -2.44 -5.50 -11.02
N ALA A 294 -1.45 -5.28 -11.88
CA ALA A 294 -1.55 -4.37 -13.01
C ALA A 294 -2.45 -4.89 -14.14
N ASN A 295 -2.59 -6.21 -14.28
CA ASN A 295 -3.44 -6.88 -15.28
C ASN A 295 -4.85 -7.23 -14.77
N GLU A 296 -5.13 -7.02 -13.48
CA GLU A 296 -6.39 -7.40 -12.80
C GLU A 296 -6.70 -8.91 -12.94
N ASN A 297 -5.71 -9.76 -12.66
CA ASN A 297 -5.89 -11.22 -12.61
C ASN A 297 -6.49 -11.68 -11.27
N ASP A 298 -7.32 -12.72 -11.32
CA ASP A 298 -7.86 -13.42 -10.14
C ASP A 298 -6.84 -14.50 -9.72
N ALA A 299 -5.78 -14.06 -9.03
CA ALA A 299 -4.59 -14.86 -8.76
C ALA A 299 -4.49 -15.34 -7.31
N ARG A 300 -4.25 -16.64 -7.12
CA ARG A 300 -4.05 -17.28 -5.82
C ARG A 300 -2.63 -17.83 -5.73
N TYR A 301 -1.88 -17.36 -4.75
CA TYR A 301 -0.52 -17.80 -4.46
C TYR A 301 -0.57 -18.79 -3.31
N VAL A 302 -0.10 -20.02 -3.55
CA VAL A 302 -0.09 -21.10 -2.57
C VAL A 302 1.27 -21.78 -2.53
N TYR A 303 1.65 -22.34 -1.39
CA TYR A 303 2.88 -23.12 -1.26
C TYR A 303 2.61 -24.43 -0.50
N ALA A 304 3.53 -25.38 -0.64
CA ALA A 304 3.51 -26.65 0.09
C ALA A 304 4.52 -26.58 1.25
N PRO A 305 4.07 -26.53 2.53
CA PRO A 305 4.96 -26.55 3.68
C PRO A 305 5.83 -27.81 3.68
N GLY A 306 7.15 -27.64 3.83
CA GLY A 306 8.11 -28.75 3.73
C GLY A 306 8.65 -29.01 2.32
N THR A 307 8.36 -28.16 1.33
CA THR A 307 9.11 -28.14 0.06
C THR A 307 10.60 -27.91 0.35
N THR A 308 11.45 -28.85 -0.08
CA THR A 308 12.90 -28.77 0.12
C THR A 308 13.61 -28.17 -1.10
N LEU A 309 14.69 -27.44 -0.84
CA LEU A 309 15.67 -27.06 -1.84
C LEU A 309 16.70 -28.18 -1.92
N GLU A 310 16.70 -28.93 -3.03
CA GLU A 310 17.68 -29.97 -3.28
C GLU A 310 18.91 -29.37 -3.97
N ALA A 311 20.10 -29.78 -3.52
CA ALA A 311 21.32 -29.45 -4.22
C ALA A 311 21.51 -30.40 -5.42
N GLU A 312 21.98 -29.85 -6.54
CA GLU A 312 22.43 -30.55 -7.75
C GLU A 312 21.36 -31.00 -8.78
N ASP A 313 20.90 -30.04 -9.61
CA ASP A 313 20.81 -30.29 -11.05
C ASP A 313 21.59 -29.20 -11.79
N SER A 314 22.62 -29.57 -12.57
CA SER A 314 23.47 -28.61 -13.29
C SER A 314 22.75 -27.85 -14.42
N ARG A 315 21.52 -28.26 -14.77
CA ARG A 315 20.64 -27.60 -15.76
C ARG A 315 19.81 -26.46 -15.17
N PHE A 316 19.71 -26.38 -13.85
CA PHE A 316 18.85 -25.42 -13.15
C PHE A 316 19.59 -24.69 -12.03
N LEU A 317 19.27 -23.42 -11.79
CA LEU A 317 19.84 -22.68 -10.64
C LEU A 317 19.21 -23.14 -9.31
N THR A 318 18.02 -23.73 -9.35
CA THR A 318 17.29 -24.17 -8.17
C THR A 318 16.46 -25.43 -8.46
N THR A 319 16.79 -26.52 -7.78
CA THR A 319 15.99 -27.76 -7.77
C THR A 319 15.18 -27.82 -6.49
N MET A 320 13.91 -28.18 -6.62
CA MET A 320 12.96 -28.22 -5.51
C MET A 320 12.30 -29.59 -5.46
N ARG A 321 11.87 -30.04 -4.29
CA ARG A 321 11.15 -31.30 -4.13
C ARG A 321 9.90 -31.08 -3.30
N PHE A 322 8.75 -31.51 -3.82
CA PHE A 322 7.51 -31.50 -3.07
C PHE A 322 7.47 -32.64 -2.05
N PRO A 323 7.00 -32.39 -0.81
CA PRO A 323 6.95 -33.40 0.23
C PRO A 323 5.84 -34.46 0.00
N GLU A 324 4.65 -34.05 -0.44
CA GLU A 324 3.48 -34.91 -0.68
C GLU A 324 2.82 -34.50 -2.03
N PRO A 325 3.44 -34.80 -3.19
CA PRO A 325 2.95 -34.34 -4.49
C PRO A 325 1.54 -34.84 -4.83
N GLU A 326 1.13 -35.99 -4.33
CA GLU A 326 -0.22 -36.52 -4.48
C GLU A 326 -1.27 -35.64 -3.77
N ALA A 327 -0.97 -35.19 -2.55
CA ALA A 327 -1.85 -34.29 -1.80
C ALA A 327 -1.95 -32.92 -2.47
N ILE A 328 -0.83 -32.39 -2.97
CA ILE A 328 -0.77 -31.14 -3.76
C ILE A 328 -1.66 -31.24 -5.01
N ALA A 329 -1.59 -32.34 -5.75
CA ALA A 329 -2.40 -32.53 -6.95
C ALA A 329 -3.91 -32.55 -6.64
N HIS A 330 -4.31 -33.22 -5.55
CA HIS A 330 -5.70 -33.24 -5.10
C HIS A 330 -6.19 -31.86 -4.64
N ASP A 331 -5.39 -31.12 -3.88
CA ASP A 331 -5.72 -29.77 -3.45
C ASP A 331 -5.90 -28.80 -4.62
N LEU A 332 -5.05 -28.88 -5.66
CA LEU A 332 -5.21 -28.06 -6.86
C LEU A 332 -6.54 -28.35 -7.57
N LEU A 333 -6.96 -29.61 -7.64
CA LEU A 333 -8.25 -30.02 -8.20
C LEU A 333 -9.42 -29.48 -7.33
N ASP A 334 -9.33 -29.61 -6.01
CA ASP A 334 -10.34 -29.12 -5.08
C ASP A 334 -10.44 -27.58 -5.12
N MET A 335 -9.32 -26.85 -5.20
CA MET A 335 -9.32 -25.39 -5.34
C MET A 335 -10.04 -24.93 -6.61
N MET A 336 -9.79 -25.58 -7.75
CA MET A 336 -10.51 -25.29 -9.00
C MET A 336 -12.01 -25.62 -8.91
N ALA A 337 -12.37 -26.73 -8.26
CA ALA A 337 -13.77 -27.13 -8.08
C ALA A 337 -14.55 -26.17 -7.18
N HIS A 338 -13.91 -25.63 -6.13
CA HIS A 338 -14.55 -24.76 -5.13
C HIS A 338 -14.43 -23.26 -5.43
N ALA A 339 -13.66 -22.85 -6.44
CA ALA A 339 -13.53 -21.44 -6.87
C ALA A 339 -14.83 -20.83 -7.46
N GLY A 340 -15.90 -21.61 -7.60
CA GLY A 340 -17.27 -21.13 -7.86
C GLY A 340 -18.02 -20.68 -6.60
N ALA A 341 -17.57 -21.06 -5.40
CA ALA A 341 -18.01 -20.44 -4.16
C ALA A 341 -17.23 -19.14 -3.98
N SER A 342 -17.95 -18.02 -3.93
CA SER A 342 -17.41 -16.67 -3.87
C SER A 342 -16.49 -16.50 -2.66
N HIS A 343 -15.19 -16.68 -2.87
CA HIS A 343 -14.18 -16.16 -1.95
C HIS A 343 -14.20 -14.64 -2.13
N ALA A 344 -14.70 -13.95 -1.10
CA ALA A 344 -14.58 -12.50 -1.03
C ALA A 344 -13.10 -12.12 -1.10
N LEU A 345 -12.81 -10.99 -1.76
CA LEU A 345 -11.44 -10.47 -1.81
C LEU A 345 -10.91 -10.25 -0.39
N ILE A 346 -9.61 -10.46 -0.26
CA ILE A 346 -8.82 -10.20 0.94
C ILE A 346 -9.04 -8.75 1.38
N CYS A 347 -9.46 -8.58 2.64
CA CYS A 347 -9.23 -7.35 3.40
C CYS A 347 -8.84 -7.76 4.83
N SER A 348 -7.53 -7.68 5.11
CA SER A 348 -6.94 -7.54 6.45
C SER A 348 -7.58 -8.33 7.62
N ASP A 349 -7.13 -9.57 7.80
CA ASP A 349 -6.81 -10.20 9.09
C ASP A 349 -7.89 -10.42 10.19
N LEU A 350 -9.15 -10.03 9.99
CA LEU A 350 -10.22 -10.13 11.01
C LEU A 350 -11.37 -11.07 10.64
N PHE A 351 -11.85 -11.87 11.59
CA PHE A 351 -13.02 -12.75 11.46
C PHE A 351 -14.08 -12.45 12.54
N LEU A 352 -15.38 -12.51 12.22
CA LEU A 352 -16.48 -12.16 13.12
C LEU A 352 -17.51 -13.30 13.27
N LEU A 353 -17.93 -13.56 14.51
CA LEU A 353 -18.87 -14.62 14.90
C LEU A 353 -20.05 -14.03 15.69
N GLU A 354 -21.28 -14.11 15.16
CA GLU A 354 -22.49 -13.61 15.83
C GLU A 354 -22.97 -14.58 16.93
N THR A 355 -23.31 -14.05 18.11
CA THR A 355 -23.90 -14.82 19.22
C THR A 355 -25.42 -14.75 19.19
N CYS A 356 -26.11 -15.69 19.84
CA CYS A 356 -27.57 -15.68 19.95
C CYS A 356 -28.15 -14.44 20.66
N HIS A 357 -27.33 -13.71 21.43
CA HIS A 357 -27.70 -12.48 22.11
C HIS A 357 -27.50 -11.23 21.23
N ARG A 358 -27.15 -11.42 19.94
CA ARG A 358 -26.81 -10.37 18.97
C ARG A 358 -25.61 -9.52 19.39
N SER A 359 -24.66 -10.14 20.08
CA SER A 359 -23.28 -9.64 20.22
C SER A 359 -22.37 -10.33 19.20
N PHE A 360 -21.14 -9.83 19.02
CA PHE A 360 -20.17 -10.43 18.09
C PHE A 360 -18.84 -10.76 18.78
N LEU A 361 -18.21 -11.84 18.34
CA LEU A 361 -16.86 -12.26 18.68
C LEU A 361 -15.94 -11.96 17.51
N ALA A 362 -14.98 -11.05 17.69
CA ALA A 362 -13.94 -10.77 16.71
C ALA A 362 -12.70 -11.62 17.00
N ILE A 363 -12.11 -12.21 15.97
CA ILE A 363 -10.93 -13.08 16.03
C ILE A 363 -9.92 -12.55 15.01
N ARG A 364 -8.77 -12.06 15.47
CA ARG A 364 -7.67 -11.59 14.61
C ARG A 364 -6.66 -12.71 14.38
N ARG A 365 -6.29 -12.98 13.13
CA ARG A 365 -5.49 -14.16 12.76
C ARG A 365 -3.98 -13.98 12.99
N SER A 366 -3.43 -12.79 12.75
CA SER A 366 -2.00 -12.51 12.96
C SER A 366 -1.50 -12.72 14.38
N ASP A 367 -2.33 -12.54 15.40
CA ASP A 367 -1.93 -12.61 16.81
C ASP A 367 -2.84 -13.45 17.73
N ASN A 368 -3.81 -14.17 17.16
CA ASN A 368 -4.78 -15.02 17.87
C ASN A 368 -5.61 -14.29 18.97
N VAL A 369 -5.80 -12.98 18.84
CA VAL A 369 -6.61 -12.19 19.79
C VAL A 369 -8.11 -12.43 19.55
N ILE A 370 -8.84 -12.69 20.63
CA ILE A 370 -10.30 -12.86 20.65
C ILE A 370 -10.94 -11.72 21.45
N VAL A 371 -11.73 -10.88 20.79
CA VAL A 371 -12.44 -9.74 21.41
C VAL A 371 -13.95 -10.04 21.42
N HIS A 372 -14.56 -10.09 22.60
CA HIS A 372 -16.01 -10.27 22.76
C HIS A 372 -16.71 -8.91 22.88
N ALA A 373 -17.30 -8.43 21.79
CA ALA A 373 -18.02 -7.16 21.74
C ALA A 373 -19.42 -7.29 22.38
N SER A 374 -19.48 -7.19 23.71
CA SER A 374 -20.74 -6.98 24.45
C SER A 374 -21.06 -5.49 24.58
N ASN A 375 -22.35 -5.15 24.73
CA ASN A 375 -22.87 -3.77 24.76
C ASN A 375 -22.53 -2.97 26.05
N GLY A 376 -21.30 -3.10 26.58
CA GLY A 376 -20.80 -2.37 27.74
C GLY A 376 -19.36 -1.92 27.53
N ALA A 377 -19.06 -0.67 27.92
CA ALA A 377 -17.80 0.02 27.62
C ALA A 377 -16.55 -0.66 28.20
N ASP A 378 -15.43 -0.45 27.49
CA ASP A 378 -14.03 -0.56 27.92
C ASP A 378 -13.65 -1.77 28.79
N GLN A 379 -13.31 -2.90 28.13
CA GLN A 379 -12.33 -3.85 28.67
C GLN A 379 -11.69 -4.71 27.56
N GLU A 380 -10.50 -4.32 27.12
CA GLU A 380 -9.56 -5.25 26.46
C GLU A 380 -9.06 -6.26 27.51
N LEU A 381 -9.17 -7.56 27.22
CA LEU A 381 -8.63 -8.62 28.06
C LEU A 381 -7.56 -9.39 27.29
N PHE A 382 -6.30 -9.13 27.61
CA PHE A 382 -5.17 -9.91 27.12
C PHE A 382 -5.08 -11.23 27.89
N ALA A 383 -5.48 -12.33 27.25
CA ALA A 383 -5.37 -13.67 27.81
C ALA A 383 -5.07 -14.72 26.70
N PRO A 384 -3.82 -15.20 26.57
CA PRO A 384 -3.52 -16.33 25.69
C PRO A 384 -4.08 -17.63 26.29
N LEU A 385 -4.68 -18.46 25.44
CA LEU A 385 -5.25 -19.75 25.85
C LEU A 385 -4.20 -20.87 25.75
N TYR A 386 -3.60 -21.24 26.88
CA TYR A 386 -2.69 -22.38 26.98
C TYR A 386 -3.34 -23.55 27.74
N VAL A 387 -3.27 -24.76 27.18
CA VAL A 387 -3.56 -26.02 27.88
C VAL A 387 -2.24 -26.76 28.02
N TRP A 388 -1.94 -27.34 29.19
CA TRP A 388 -0.62 -27.92 29.49
C TRP A 388 -0.70 -29.34 30.09
N ARG A 389 0.39 -30.12 29.95
CA ARG A 389 0.59 -31.42 30.61
C ARG A 389 1.75 -31.36 31.63
N PRO A 390 1.65 -32.00 32.81
CA PRO A 390 2.63 -31.78 33.87
C PRO A 390 4.01 -32.39 33.56
N GLY A 391 5.09 -31.61 33.65
CA GLY A 391 6.44 -32.16 33.42
C GLY A 391 7.68 -31.34 33.80
N ALA A 392 7.66 -30.00 33.83
CA ALA A 392 8.80 -29.17 34.27
C ALA A 392 8.35 -27.75 34.69
N LEU A 393 9.03 -27.15 35.67
CA LEU A 393 8.83 -25.79 36.20
C LEU A 393 9.89 -24.86 35.57
N THR A 394 9.75 -23.55 35.38
CA THR A 394 8.84 -22.49 35.91
C THR A 394 8.42 -21.54 34.75
N ASP A 395 7.39 -20.68 34.81
CA ASP A 395 6.32 -20.46 35.80
C ASP A 395 5.05 -19.83 35.16
N THR A 396 3.99 -19.65 35.95
CA THR A 396 2.68 -19.05 35.61
C THR A 396 1.82 -19.85 34.62
N CYS A 397 0.85 -20.61 35.14
CA CYS A 397 -0.09 -21.42 34.35
C CYS A 397 -1.47 -21.53 35.04
N LEU A 398 -2.54 -21.67 34.26
CA LEU A 398 -3.85 -22.12 34.75
C LEU A 398 -3.83 -23.65 35.02
N LEU A 399 -4.45 -24.08 36.11
CA LEU A 399 -4.51 -25.49 36.52
C LEU A 399 -5.70 -26.22 35.93
N CYS A 400 -5.49 -27.43 35.40
CA CYS A 400 -6.51 -28.48 35.45
C CYS A 400 -5.87 -29.87 35.61
N SER A 401 -6.19 -30.54 36.72
CA SER A 401 -5.91 -31.96 36.92
C SER A 401 -7.14 -32.80 36.56
N THR A 402 -6.91 -34.06 36.20
CA THR A 402 -7.94 -34.93 35.61
C THR A 402 -9.14 -35.21 36.54
N ARG A 403 -10.34 -35.13 35.93
CA ARG A 403 -11.68 -35.59 36.39
C ARG A 403 -12.55 -34.57 37.14
N GLU A 404 -13.50 -34.05 36.36
CA GLU A 404 -14.79 -33.42 36.72
C GLU A 404 -14.78 -32.05 37.43
N ILE A 405 -15.68 -31.19 36.93
CA ILE A 405 -16.01 -29.81 37.37
C ILE A 405 -15.02 -28.73 36.88
N ASN A 406 -15.40 -27.57 36.33
CA ASN A 406 -16.57 -26.98 35.62
C ASN A 406 -16.61 -25.48 35.99
N GLN A 407 -15.71 -24.64 35.45
CA GLN A 407 -15.89 -23.17 35.35
C GLN A 407 -14.67 -22.51 34.66
N ILE A 408 -14.90 -21.40 33.97
CA ILE A 408 -13.85 -20.48 33.52
C ILE A 408 -14.08 -19.16 34.24
N HIS A 409 -13.08 -18.70 34.99
CA HIS A 409 -13.11 -17.40 35.65
C HIS A 409 -12.23 -16.42 34.87
N LEU A 410 -12.80 -15.28 34.47
CA LEU A 410 -12.04 -14.16 33.92
C LEU A 410 -11.65 -13.23 35.07
N PRO A 411 -10.38 -12.82 35.20
CA PRO A 411 -9.94 -12.01 36.33
C PRO A 411 -10.32 -10.53 36.13
N GLY A 412 -11.03 -9.99 37.12
CA GLY A 412 -11.23 -8.56 37.30
C GLY A 412 -11.17 -8.26 38.80
N ASP A 413 -10.49 -7.17 39.17
CA ASP A 413 -10.32 -6.81 40.58
C ASP A 413 -11.67 -6.41 41.21
N ASN A 414 -11.97 -7.04 42.36
CA ASN A 414 -13.13 -6.81 43.24
C ASN A 414 -14.54 -7.07 42.66
N ASN A 415 -15.08 -8.25 43.03
CA ASN A 415 -16.48 -8.62 43.27
C ASN A 415 -17.60 -8.25 42.24
N ASP A 416 -18.36 -9.29 41.88
CA ASP A 416 -19.67 -9.26 41.21
C ASP A 416 -19.73 -8.85 39.71
N ARG A 417 -19.19 -9.69 38.81
CA ARG A 417 -19.70 -9.83 37.41
C ARG A 417 -19.74 -11.29 36.92
N ALA A 418 -20.45 -11.49 35.81
CA ALA A 418 -21.04 -12.77 35.38
C ALA A 418 -20.04 -13.92 35.14
N VAL A 419 -20.45 -15.13 35.55
CA VAL A 419 -19.68 -16.38 35.38
C VAL A 419 -20.20 -17.18 34.19
N LEU A 420 -19.42 -17.31 33.12
CA LEU A 420 -19.69 -18.26 32.05
C LEU A 420 -19.25 -19.67 32.47
N SER A 421 -20.20 -20.59 32.58
CA SER A 421 -19.96 -21.98 33.00
C SER A 421 -20.09 -22.93 31.81
N TYR A 422 -19.08 -23.78 31.62
CA TYR A 422 -19.08 -24.84 30.61
C TYR A 422 -18.77 -26.19 31.27
N ARG A 423 -19.30 -27.28 30.71
CA ARG A 423 -18.89 -28.64 31.08
C ARG A 423 -17.88 -29.16 30.05
N CYS A 424 -16.66 -29.45 30.50
CA CYS A 424 -15.58 -29.99 29.66
C CYS A 424 -15.54 -31.51 29.79
N GLU A 425 -15.49 -32.22 28.65
CA GLU A 425 -15.38 -33.68 28.58
C GLU A 425 -14.27 -34.04 27.58
N LEU A 426 -13.20 -34.67 28.08
CA LEU A 426 -12.11 -35.19 27.25
C LEU A 426 -12.48 -36.58 26.73
N THR A 427 -12.62 -36.72 25.42
CA THR A 427 -12.93 -38.01 24.78
C THR A 427 -11.70 -38.89 24.57
N ALA A 428 -11.92 -40.18 24.29
CA ALA A 428 -10.85 -41.18 24.16
C ALA A 428 -9.87 -40.90 23.00
N ASP A 429 -10.30 -40.13 21.99
CA ASP A 429 -9.54 -39.64 20.85
C ASP A 429 -8.85 -38.27 21.11
N ARG A 430 -8.77 -37.85 22.38
CA ARG A 430 -8.12 -36.60 22.86
C ARG A 430 -8.77 -35.29 22.41
N LYS A 431 -10.03 -35.27 21.99
CA LYS A 431 -10.76 -34.02 21.75
C LYS A 431 -11.32 -33.47 23.06
N ILE A 432 -11.26 -32.16 23.26
CA ILE A 432 -11.96 -31.50 24.37
C ILE A 432 -13.34 -31.10 23.88
N ILE A 433 -14.38 -31.74 24.39
CA ILE A 433 -15.77 -31.39 24.09
C ILE A 433 -16.30 -30.43 25.16
N LEU A 434 -16.80 -29.28 24.70
CA LEU A 434 -17.55 -28.34 25.52
C LEU A 434 -19.04 -28.64 25.42
N LYS A 435 -19.70 -28.79 26.57
CA LYS A 435 -21.14 -29.06 26.71
C LYS A 435 -21.80 -28.02 27.61
N HIS A 436 -23.07 -27.74 27.35
CA HIS A 436 -23.88 -26.81 28.13
C HIS A 436 -24.03 -27.32 29.58
N PRO A 437 -23.74 -26.49 30.61
CA PRO A 437 -23.51 -26.97 31.97
C PRO A 437 -24.74 -27.65 32.61
N SER A 438 -25.94 -27.16 32.28
CA SER A 438 -27.22 -27.58 32.86
C SER A 438 -28.03 -28.54 31.98
N THR A 439 -27.90 -28.51 30.64
CA THR A 439 -28.63 -29.42 29.74
C THR A 439 -27.77 -30.57 29.19
N GLY A 440 -26.43 -30.46 29.26
CA GLY A 440 -25.52 -31.49 28.77
C GLY A 440 -25.39 -31.62 27.24
N GLN A 441 -26.03 -30.72 26.48
CA GLN A 441 -25.92 -30.69 25.02
C GLN A 441 -24.52 -30.25 24.57
N PHE A 442 -24.05 -30.80 23.45
CA PHE A 442 -22.80 -30.43 22.78
C PHE A 442 -22.85 -28.97 22.31
N ILE A 443 -21.79 -28.20 22.59
CA ILE A 443 -21.61 -26.82 22.13
C ILE A 443 -20.53 -26.75 21.06
N SER A 444 -19.37 -27.34 21.33
CA SER A 444 -18.21 -27.31 20.42
C SER A 444 -17.20 -28.38 20.80
N ALA A 445 -16.28 -28.71 19.90
CA ALA A 445 -15.07 -29.46 20.20
C ALA A 445 -13.82 -28.60 19.90
N VAL A 446 -12.80 -28.72 20.75
CA VAL A 446 -11.43 -28.34 20.43
C VAL A 446 -10.79 -29.55 19.77
N GLU A 447 -10.40 -29.40 18.51
CA GLU A 447 -9.74 -30.46 17.73
C GLU A 447 -8.28 -30.10 17.47
N GLY A 448 -7.46 -31.12 17.20
CA GLY A 448 -6.06 -30.92 16.87
C GLY A 448 -5.22 -30.37 18.03
N LEU A 449 -5.45 -30.84 19.27
CA LEU A 449 -4.50 -30.61 20.36
C LEU A 449 -3.14 -31.20 19.98
N ASP A 450 -2.14 -30.34 19.81
CA ASP A 450 -0.75 -30.76 19.60
C ASP A 450 -0.18 -31.48 20.84
N GLU A 451 1.08 -31.89 20.78
CA GLU A 451 1.72 -32.62 21.90
C GLU A 451 1.92 -31.76 23.17
N PHE A 452 1.73 -30.44 23.08
CA PHE A 452 1.80 -29.51 24.20
C PHE A 452 0.42 -29.07 24.73
N GLY A 453 -0.63 -29.08 23.90
CA GLY A 453 -2.03 -28.82 24.24
C GLY A 453 -2.71 -27.67 23.50
N VAL A 454 -2.15 -27.12 22.42
CA VAL A 454 -2.77 -26.02 21.67
C VAL A 454 -3.63 -26.58 20.53
N GLY A 455 -4.83 -26.02 20.30
CA GLY A 455 -5.75 -26.47 19.25
C GLY A 455 -6.89 -25.47 18.98
N ALA A 456 -7.53 -25.59 17.82
CA ALA A 456 -8.53 -24.63 17.32
C ALA A 456 -9.98 -25.10 17.56
N VAL A 457 -10.90 -24.13 17.58
CA VAL A 457 -12.33 -24.35 17.85
C VAL A 457 -13.15 -24.09 16.60
N SER A 458 -14.02 -25.02 16.21
CA SER A 458 -15.00 -24.83 15.13
C SER A 458 -16.42 -25.09 15.61
N VAL A 459 -17.37 -24.28 15.14
CA VAL A 459 -18.80 -24.35 15.47
C VAL A 459 -19.60 -24.30 14.17
N SER A 460 -20.58 -25.19 14.00
CA SER A 460 -21.43 -25.19 12.80
C SER A 460 -22.64 -24.25 12.97
N SER A 461 -23.04 -23.61 11.87
CA SER A 461 -24.17 -22.67 11.80
C SER A 461 -25.46 -23.24 12.37
N ASP A 462 -25.73 -24.51 12.10
CA ASP A 462 -27.02 -25.15 12.42
C ASP A 462 -27.22 -25.39 13.92
N GLN A 463 -26.14 -25.37 14.73
CA GLN A 463 -26.22 -25.52 16.18
C GLN A 463 -26.33 -24.18 16.94
N ALA A 464 -26.09 -23.05 16.28
CA ALA A 464 -26.30 -21.72 16.88
C ALA A 464 -27.78 -21.44 17.22
N HIS A 465 -28.72 -22.11 16.55
CA HIS A 465 -30.15 -21.96 16.80
C HIS A 465 -30.67 -22.60 18.10
N ALA A 466 -29.88 -23.40 18.81
CA ALA A 466 -30.31 -24.09 20.04
C ALA A 466 -30.30 -23.20 21.31
N TRP A 467 -29.97 -21.91 21.21
CA TRP A 467 -29.67 -21.05 22.35
C TRP A 467 -30.89 -20.32 22.98
N GLU A 468 -32.12 -20.68 22.61
CA GLU A 468 -33.30 -20.19 23.35
C GLU A 468 -33.54 -21.02 24.63
N ILE A 469 -33.13 -20.45 25.77
CA ILE A 469 -33.79 -20.43 27.10
C ILE A 469 -32.71 -20.25 28.17
N PHE A 470 -32.50 -19.00 28.59
CA PHE A 470 -32.36 -18.63 30.00
C PHE A 470 -32.61 -17.12 30.14
N ALA A 471 -33.71 -16.78 30.81
CA ALA A 471 -33.93 -15.45 31.37
C ALA A 471 -34.12 -15.62 32.88
N PRO A 472 -33.64 -14.65 33.67
CA PRO A 472 -34.61 -13.71 34.21
C PRO A 472 -34.19 -12.26 33.97
N ASN A 473 -35.11 -11.50 33.36
CA ASN A 473 -35.05 -10.05 33.22
C ASN A 473 -35.13 -9.38 34.61
N PRO A 474 -34.08 -8.67 35.09
CA PRO A 474 -34.19 -7.78 36.24
C PRO A 474 -34.73 -6.42 35.78
N ALA A 475 -36.05 -6.35 35.65
CA ALA A 475 -36.89 -5.15 35.56
C ALA A 475 -36.27 -3.86 34.96
N GLY A 476 -36.60 -3.58 33.69
CA GLY A 476 -36.82 -2.18 33.26
C GLY A 476 -35.97 -1.59 32.13
N ALA A 477 -35.28 -2.41 31.32
CA ALA A 477 -34.64 -1.93 30.09
C ALA A 477 -35.50 -2.27 28.85
N GLU A 478 -35.98 -1.26 28.14
CA GLU A 478 -36.65 -1.42 26.85
C GLU A 478 -35.63 -1.74 25.74
N ILE A 479 -36.01 -2.64 24.83
CA ILE A 479 -35.38 -2.89 23.53
C ILE A 479 -35.57 -1.59 22.71
N PRO A 480 -34.53 -0.98 22.09
CA PRO A 480 -34.02 -1.56 20.83
C PRO A 480 -32.58 -1.24 20.41
N SER A 481 -32.12 -1.91 19.35
CA SER A 481 -31.30 -1.28 18.31
C SER A 481 -31.38 -2.06 16.98
N PRO A 482 -32.12 -1.57 15.96
CA PRO A 482 -32.11 -2.13 14.60
C PRO A 482 -30.84 -1.80 13.80
N ILE A 483 -29.90 -1.08 14.42
CA ILE A 483 -28.91 -0.21 13.76
C ILE A 483 -27.75 -1.01 13.14
N LEU A 484 -27.27 -2.07 13.81
CA LEU A 484 -26.23 -2.95 13.24
C LEU A 484 -26.74 -3.78 12.05
N SER A 485 -28.03 -4.12 12.04
CA SER A 485 -28.62 -4.96 10.99
C SER A 485 -28.72 -4.23 9.65
N GLU A 486 -28.81 -2.91 9.65
CA GLU A 486 -28.87 -2.07 8.44
C GLU A 486 -27.53 -2.03 7.70
N PHE A 487 -26.43 -1.77 8.43
CA PHE A 487 -25.07 -1.81 7.90
C PHE A 487 -24.71 -3.18 7.32
N MET A 488 -24.91 -4.25 8.09
CA MET A 488 -24.53 -5.62 7.66
C MET A 488 -25.32 -6.08 6.42
N LEU A 489 -26.56 -5.63 6.25
CA LEU A 489 -27.36 -5.92 5.05
C LEU A 489 -26.80 -5.24 3.80
N GLN A 490 -26.29 -4.01 3.91
CA GLN A 490 -25.67 -3.33 2.78
C GLN A 490 -24.27 -3.86 2.47
N PHE A 491 -23.43 -4.08 3.48
CA PHE A 491 -22.09 -4.63 3.30
C PHE A 491 -22.14 -5.99 2.59
N SER A 492 -23.12 -6.84 2.93
CA SER A 492 -23.41 -8.09 2.23
C SER A 492 -23.87 -7.89 0.77
N ARG A 493 -24.70 -6.88 0.49
CA ARG A 493 -25.17 -6.55 -0.88
C ARG A 493 -24.06 -6.01 -1.77
N CYS A 494 -23.10 -5.28 -1.20
CA CYS A 494 -21.93 -4.74 -1.90
C CYS A 494 -20.75 -5.75 -1.95
N GLY A 495 -21.01 -7.04 -1.67
CA GLY A 495 -20.00 -8.10 -1.80
C GLY A 495 -18.82 -7.99 -0.84
N GLY A 496 -18.99 -7.29 0.30
CA GLY A 496 -17.93 -7.05 1.28
C GLY A 496 -16.98 -5.88 0.94
N ARG A 497 -17.28 -5.08 -0.09
CA ARG A 497 -16.52 -3.87 -0.41
C ARG A 497 -17.12 -2.67 0.28
N ILE A 498 -16.29 -1.99 1.08
CA ILE A 498 -16.71 -0.85 1.89
C ILE A 498 -16.92 0.41 1.06
N ASP A 499 -16.05 0.66 0.07
CA ASP A 499 -16.14 1.84 -0.82
C ASP A 499 -17.37 1.80 -1.75
N ASP A 500 -17.94 0.61 -1.99
CA ASP A 500 -19.14 0.40 -2.79
C ASP A 500 -20.45 0.54 -1.97
N MET A 501 -20.39 0.89 -0.67
CA MET A 501 -21.57 1.05 0.19
C MET A 501 -22.26 2.41 0.00
N ASP A 502 -23.60 2.43 0.05
CA ASP A 502 -24.38 3.67 0.10
C ASP A 502 -24.36 4.27 1.51
N PHE A 503 -23.22 4.87 1.85
CA PHE A 503 -23.00 5.59 3.09
C PHE A 503 -23.96 6.74 3.34
N ALA A 504 -24.69 7.26 2.34
CA ALA A 504 -25.67 8.32 2.56
C ALA A 504 -26.98 7.79 3.17
N SER A 505 -27.28 6.51 2.94
CA SER A 505 -28.53 5.86 3.38
C SER A 505 -28.50 5.30 4.81
N LEU A 506 -27.32 5.09 5.40
CA LEU A 506 -27.16 4.53 6.75
C LEU A 506 -27.60 5.51 7.84
N SER A 507 -27.95 5.00 9.03
CA SER A 507 -28.17 5.83 10.23
C SER A 507 -26.85 6.31 10.88
N VAL A 508 -26.88 7.49 11.53
CA VAL A 508 -25.73 8.10 12.26
C VAL A 508 -25.03 7.09 13.17
N ASP A 509 -25.79 6.39 14.00
CA ASP A 509 -25.25 5.39 14.94
C ASP A 509 -24.63 4.16 14.25
N ALA A 510 -25.11 3.77 13.06
CA ALA A 510 -24.51 2.68 12.29
C ALA A 510 -23.12 3.08 11.77
N VAL A 511 -23.01 4.31 11.25
CA VAL A 511 -21.76 4.90 10.77
C VAL A 511 -20.75 5.09 11.91
N VAL A 512 -21.20 5.57 13.08
CA VAL A 512 -20.34 5.76 14.26
C VAL A 512 -19.78 4.43 14.76
N ASN A 513 -20.57 3.35 14.78
CA ASN A 513 -20.08 2.04 15.24
C ASN A 513 -19.18 1.36 14.19
N LEU A 514 -19.41 1.58 12.90
CA LEU A 514 -18.51 1.13 11.83
C LEU A 514 -17.08 1.68 12.01
N PHE A 515 -16.93 2.96 12.34
CA PHE A 515 -15.62 3.56 12.59
C PHE A 515 -14.86 2.95 13.76
N ARG A 516 -15.51 2.20 14.66
CA ARG A 516 -14.83 1.50 15.77
C ARG A 516 -14.21 0.16 15.35
N LEU A 517 -14.49 -0.31 14.14
CA LEU A 517 -14.17 -1.65 13.65
C LEU A 517 -13.15 -1.66 12.50
N LEU A 518 -12.71 -0.49 12.03
CA LEU A 518 -11.82 -0.33 10.88
C LEU A 518 -10.41 0.12 11.30
N GLU A 519 -9.41 -0.15 10.47
CA GLU A 519 -8.04 0.26 10.76
C GLU A 519 -7.78 1.76 10.45
N PRO A 520 -6.78 2.39 11.11
CA PRO A 520 -6.45 3.81 10.94
C PRO A 520 -6.33 4.31 9.50
N ASN A 521 -5.79 3.50 8.60
CA ASN A 521 -5.54 3.89 7.21
C ASN A 521 -6.83 3.93 6.37
N SER A 522 -7.86 3.16 6.73
CA SER A 522 -9.16 3.16 6.04
C SER A 522 -9.98 4.42 6.32
N TYR A 523 -9.67 5.18 7.37
CA TYR A 523 -10.45 6.35 7.78
C TYR A 523 -10.40 7.51 6.78
N GLN A 524 -9.31 7.70 6.02
CA GLN A 524 -9.19 8.86 5.12
C GLN A 524 -10.23 8.84 3.99
N ASN A 525 -10.43 7.69 3.34
CA ASN A 525 -11.42 7.53 2.27
C ASN A 525 -12.86 7.65 2.78
N ILE A 526 -13.18 6.99 3.90
CA ILE A 526 -14.55 6.97 4.42
C ILE A 526 -14.92 8.32 5.03
N THR A 527 -14.00 9.02 5.70
CA THR A 527 -14.25 10.37 6.23
C THR A 527 -14.54 11.37 5.10
N ARG A 528 -13.92 11.20 3.91
CA ARG A 528 -14.24 12.00 2.73
C ARG A 528 -15.69 11.79 2.27
N ILE A 529 -16.16 10.55 2.22
CA ILE A 529 -17.53 10.20 1.80
C ILE A 529 -18.57 10.70 2.83
N LEU A 530 -18.30 10.56 4.12
CA LEU A 530 -19.23 10.98 5.17
C LEU A 530 -19.40 12.50 5.29
N ARG A 531 -18.42 13.30 4.86
CA ARG A 531 -18.50 14.78 4.83
C ARG A 531 -19.60 15.31 3.90
N GLU A 532 -20.10 14.49 2.97
CA GLU A 532 -21.18 14.85 2.06
C GLU A 532 -22.58 14.58 2.67
N ARG A 533 -22.66 13.93 3.84
CA ARG A 533 -23.93 13.69 4.55
C ARG A 533 -24.46 14.95 5.25
N SER A 534 -25.79 15.11 5.22
CA SER A 534 -26.49 16.22 5.90
C SER A 534 -26.37 16.22 7.43
N ASP A 535 -26.09 15.07 8.04
CA ASP A 535 -25.99 14.85 9.50
C ASP A 535 -24.54 14.62 9.98
N TYR A 536 -23.54 14.90 9.15
CA TYR A 536 -22.11 14.73 9.47
C TYR A 536 -21.69 15.36 10.81
N ASN A 537 -22.28 16.50 11.18
CA ASN A 537 -21.98 17.19 12.45
C ASN A 537 -22.37 16.38 13.70
N GLU A 538 -23.30 15.42 13.60
CA GLU A 538 -23.69 14.52 14.70
C GLU A 538 -22.77 13.29 14.77
N ILE A 539 -22.22 12.85 13.63
CA ILE A 539 -21.24 11.75 13.52
C ILE A 539 -19.85 12.20 13.99
N PHE A 540 -19.45 13.43 13.63
CA PHE A 540 -18.11 13.98 13.79
C PHE A 540 -17.47 13.84 15.20
N PRO A 541 -18.17 14.09 16.33
CA PRO A 541 -17.58 13.97 17.67
C PRO A 541 -17.02 12.58 17.99
N TYR A 542 -17.57 11.52 17.39
CA TYR A 542 -17.17 10.14 17.63
C TYR A 542 -15.95 9.71 16.80
N LEU A 543 -15.74 10.32 15.63
CA LEU A 543 -14.53 10.09 14.80
C LEU A 543 -13.29 10.54 15.57
N ARG A 544 -13.36 11.76 16.14
CA ARG A 544 -12.30 12.42 16.91
C ARG A 544 -11.86 11.66 18.18
N SER A 545 -12.73 10.84 18.77
CA SER A 545 -12.38 10.09 19.99
C SER A 545 -11.55 8.83 19.75
N HIS A 546 -11.46 8.35 18.49
CA HIS A 546 -10.74 7.12 18.14
C HIS A 546 -9.37 7.38 17.51
N SER A 547 -9.19 8.51 16.81
CA SER A 547 -7.88 8.92 16.26
C SER A 547 -6.82 9.27 17.31
N SER A 548 -7.22 9.60 18.54
CA SER A 548 -6.37 10.26 19.54
C SER A 548 -5.67 9.37 20.58
N LYS A 549 -5.79 8.02 20.49
CA LYS A 549 -5.35 7.11 21.58
C LYS A 549 -4.11 6.23 21.32
N GLN A 550 -3.57 6.12 20.10
CA GLN A 550 -2.48 5.17 19.80
C GLN A 550 -1.37 5.70 18.87
N ALA A 551 -0.84 6.92 19.10
CA ALA A 551 0.32 7.43 18.35
C ALA A 551 1.41 8.10 19.23
N PRO A 552 2.16 7.34 20.06
CA PRO A 552 3.41 7.82 20.64
C PRO A 552 4.58 7.65 19.65
N LEU A 553 5.36 8.73 19.44
CA LEU A 553 6.70 8.74 18.83
C LEU A 553 6.81 8.38 17.34
N LEU A 554 6.38 9.29 16.46
CA LEU A 554 6.98 9.45 15.12
C LEU A 554 7.15 10.95 14.80
N TRP A 555 8.37 11.32 14.37
CA TRP A 555 8.63 12.61 13.73
C TRP A 555 7.97 12.57 12.33
N GLY A 556 6.70 12.96 12.24
CA GLY A 556 5.93 12.82 11.00
C GLY A 556 4.42 13.08 11.06
N GLN A 557 3.87 13.53 12.21
CA GLN A 557 2.48 14.00 12.22
C GLN A 557 2.33 15.29 11.42
N THR A 558 1.47 15.27 10.41
CA THR A 558 1.10 16.45 9.63
C THR A 558 0.27 17.41 10.49
N THR A 559 0.49 18.72 10.30
CA THR A 559 -0.10 19.75 11.18
C THR A 559 -1.61 19.85 11.04
N ASP A 560 -2.19 19.41 9.93
CA ASP A 560 -3.63 19.34 9.71
C ASP A 560 -4.29 18.33 10.66
N VAL A 561 -3.69 17.16 10.86
CA VAL A 561 -4.12 16.16 11.85
C VAL A 561 -3.97 16.72 13.27
N ALA A 562 -2.84 17.36 13.59
CA ALA A 562 -2.61 17.98 14.90
C ALA A 562 -3.60 19.12 15.23
N LEU A 563 -4.16 19.77 14.20
CA LEU A 563 -5.08 20.90 14.32
C LEU A 563 -6.52 20.61 13.86
N GLU A 564 -6.89 19.34 13.63
CA GLU A 564 -8.21 18.90 13.13
C GLU A 564 -9.36 19.63 13.84
N PHE A 565 -9.36 19.63 15.19
CA PHE A 565 -10.34 20.36 16.00
C PHE A 565 -10.51 21.82 15.60
N TRP A 566 -9.40 22.53 15.34
CA TRP A 566 -9.42 23.95 14.98
C TRP A 566 -9.79 24.17 13.52
N ILE A 567 -9.46 23.25 12.62
CA ILE A 567 -9.93 23.25 11.23
C ILE A 567 -11.47 23.15 11.22
N ASP A 568 -12.03 22.15 11.90
CA ASP A 568 -13.47 21.89 11.87
C ASP A 568 -14.31 22.89 12.65
N ASN A 569 -13.79 23.47 13.74
CA ASN A 569 -14.53 24.41 14.59
C ASN A 569 -14.24 25.90 14.29
N CYS A 570 -13.08 26.23 13.70
CA CYS A 570 -12.66 27.61 13.41
C CYS A 570 -12.32 27.87 11.93
N GLY A 571 -12.48 26.89 11.03
CA GLY A 571 -12.27 27.06 9.58
C GLY A 571 -10.82 27.32 9.19
N TYR A 572 -9.86 26.87 10.01
CA TYR A 572 -8.43 27.07 9.76
C TYR A 572 -7.95 26.31 8.52
N LYS A 573 -6.89 26.82 7.88
CA LYS A 573 -6.34 26.26 6.65
C LYS A 573 -4.89 25.86 6.85
N ILE A 574 -4.57 24.60 6.60
CA ILE A 574 -3.21 24.05 6.73
C ILE A 574 -2.83 23.44 5.37
N GLY A 575 -1.63 23.74 4.89
CA GLY A 575 -1.10 23.23 3.63
C GLY A 575 -0.51 21.82 3.73
N ARG A 576 -0.36 21.17 2.57
CA ARG A 576 0.23 19.82 2.46
C ARG A 576 1.70 19.81 2.88
N HIS A 577 2.19 18.64 3.28
CA HIS A 577 3.59 18.39 3.68
C HIS A 577 4.11 19.28 4.84
N THR A 578 3.21 20.01 5.51
CA THR A 578 3.50 20.79 6.72
C THR A 578 3.34 19.90 7.95
N TYR A 579 4.37 19.84 8.79
CA TYR A 579 4.45 18.93 9.93
C TYR A 579 4.73 19.64 11.26
N GLY A 580 4.31 19.01 12.36
CA GLY A 580 4.47 19.51 13.73
C GLY A 580 3.17 19.96 14.37
N SER A 581 3.17 20.07 15.70
CA SER A 581 1.95 20.15 16.54
C SER A 581 1.89 21.43 17.38
N PRO A 582 1.62 22.61 16.76
CA PRO A 582 1.60 23.89 17.48
C PRO A 582 0.39 24.03 18.41
N LYS A 583 0.59 24.69 19.55
CA LYS A 583 -0.45 25.01 20.54
C LYS A 583 -1.17 26.29 20.14
N ILE A 584 -2.47 26.17 19.86
CA ILE A 584 -3.34 27.31 19.54
C ILE A 584 -3.93 27.90 20.82
N TRP A 585 -3.77 29.21 20.99
CA TRP A 585 -4.35 29.98 22.08
C TRP A 585 -5.47 30.88 21.56
N SER A 586 -6.72 30.46 21.81
CA SER A 586 -7.92 31.24 21.55
C SER A 586 -8.86 31.23 22.76
N GLY A 587 -9.41 32.40 23.09
CA GLY A 587 -10.53 32.54 24.02
C GLY A 587 -11.90 32.42 23.35
N LEU A 588 -11.94 32.22 22.02
CA LEU A 588 -13.14 32.21 21.19
C LEU A 588 -13.16 30.96 20.30
N LEU A 589 -14.28 30.22 20.28
CA LEU A 589 -14.39 28.89 19.66
C LEU A 589 -15.47 28.82 18.56
N THR A 590 -15.63 29.88 17.76
CA THR A 590 -16.63 29.92 16.66
C THR A 590 -15.98 30.23 15.31
N LYS A 591 -16.59 29.71 14.23
CA LYS A 591 -16.05 29.72 12.85
C LYS A 591 -15.67 31.10 12.29
N ASP A 592 -16.28 32.17 12.81
CA ASP A 592 -16.05 33.55 12.35
C ASP A 592 -15.23 34.39 13.35
N ALA A 593 -14.84 33.83 14.51
CA ALA A 593 -14.18 34.59 15.57
C ALA A 593 -12.67 34.68 15.44
N THR A 594 -12.01 33.70 14.83
CA THR A 594 -10.54 33.65 14.68
C THR A 594 -10.16 33.01 13.36
N HIS A 595 -8.98 33.36 12.83
CA HIS A 595 -8.49 32.83 11.56
C HIS A 595 -7.01 32.47 11.67
N LEU A 596 -6.66 31.27 11.21
CA LEU A 596 -5.29 30.81 11.01
C LEU A 596 -5.15 30.24 9.61
N THR A 597 -4.05 30.57 8.94
CA THR A 597 -3.61 29.90 7.72
C THR A 597 -2.13 29.55 7.84
N ILE A 598 -1.76 28.32 7.48
CA ILE A 598 -0.38 27.86 7.37
C ILE A 598 -0.21 27.24 5.98
N GLY A 599 0.84 27.62 5.25
CA GLY A 599 1.11 27.15 3.89
C GLY A 599 1.64 25.72 3.82
N ASN A 600 2.11 25.35 2.63
CA ASN A 600 2.68 24.03 2.32
C ASN A 600 4.16 23.94 2.78
N TYR A 601 4.65 22.71 2.99
CA TYR A 601 6.05 22.37 3.29
C TYR A 601 6.69 23.14 4.46
N CYS A 602 5.91 23.47 5.50
CA CYS A 602 6.43 24.16 6.68
C CYS A 602 6.92 23.18 7.76
N ALA A 603 8.05 23.52 8.38
CA ALA A 603 8.67 22.75 9.45
C ALA A 603 8.40 23.43 10.80
N ILE A 604 7.53 22.84 11.61
CA ILE A 604 7.12 23.39 12.92
C ILE A 604 7.73 22.52 14.02
N ALA A 605 8.63 23.09 14.82
CA ALA A 605 9.27 22.40 15.94
C ALA A 605 8.32 22.23 17.14
N ASP A 606 8.85 21.76 18.27
CA ASP A 606 8.07 21.62 19.51
C ASP A 606 7.78 22.96 20.21
N ASP A 607 6.76 22.94 21.09
CA ASP A 607 6.37 24.05 21.97
C ASP A 607 6.07 25.39 21.27
N ILE A 608 5.63 25.34 20.02
CA ILE A 608 5.18 26.55 19.30
C ILE A 608 3.82 27.00 19.84
N ASN A 609 3.70 28.30 20.10
CA ASN A 609 2.49 28.92 20.62
C ASN A 609 1.93 29.91 19.59
N ILE A 610 0.72 29.67 19.09
CA ILE A 610 0.05 30.55 18.12
C ILE A 610 -1.14 31.21 18.81
N VAL A 611 -1.03 32.51 19.07
CA VAL A 611 -2.07 33.30 19.75
C VAL A 611 -2.90 34.03 18.70
N VAL A 612 -4.20 33.73 18.63
CA VAL A 612 -5.12 34.28 17.61
C VAL A 612 -6.08 35.35 18.15
N ALA A 613 -6.23 35.44 19.47
CA ALA A 613 -7.04 36.47 20.14
C ALA A 613 -6.40 36.91 21.47
N ASN A 614 -6.69 38.14 21.89
CA ASN A 614 -6.22 38.74 23.15
C ASN A 614 -7.34 39.54 23.83
N HIS A 615 -7.22 39.82 25.13
CA HIS A 615 -8.16 40.69 25.86
C HIS A 615 -8.21 42.12 25.29
N GLN A 616 -9.39 42.75 25.36
CA GLN A 616 -9.61 44.12 24.92
C GLN A 616 -9.05 45.13 25.94
N VAL A 617 -7.75 45.41 25.84
CA VAL A 617 -7.01 46.36 26.70
C VAL A 617 -7.47 47.82 26.62
N ARG A 618 -8.45 48.16 25.77
CA ARG A 618 -9.04 49.50 25.65
C ARG A 618 -10.32 49.69 26.47
N PHE A 619 -10.86 48.64 27.09
CA PHE A 619 -12.01 48.76 27.99
C PHE A 619 -11.57 49.10 29.42
N THR A 620 -12.51 49.58 30.24
CA THR A 620 -12.29 49.95 31.65
C THR A 620 -11.77 48.79 32.50
N SER A 621 -12.03 47.55 32.08
CA SER A 621 -11.50 46.32 32.67
C SER A 621 -11.11 45.35 31.56
N ILE A 622 -10.04 44.57 31.81
CA ILE A 622 -9.57 43.48 30.95
C ILE A 622 -10.19 42.12 31.30
N TYR A 623 -11.00 42.05 32.36
CA TYR A 623 -11.62 40.81 32.82
C TYR A 623 -12.69 40.34 31.81
N PRO A 624 -12.71 39.05 31.42
CA PRO A 624 -13.56 38.55 30.35
C PRO A 624 -15.00 38.26 30.83
N PHE A 625 -15.76 39.33 31.09
CA PHE A 625 -17.15 39.24 31.56
C PHE A 625 -18.09 38.50 30.59
N ALA A 626 -17.85 38.57 29.28
CA ALA A 626 -18.69 37.90 28.28
C ALA A 626 -18.48 36.38 28.28
N ILE A 627 -17.26 35.91 28.60
CA ILE A 627 -16.98 34.48 28.78
C ILE A 627 -17.63 33.97 30.07
N TYR A 628 -17.49 34.70 31.19
CA TYR A 628 -18.07 34.33 32.49
C TYR A 628 -19.50 34.84 32.70
N ARG A 629 -20.31 34.86 31.64
CA ARG A 629 -21.69 35.39 31.63
C ARG A 629 -22.62 34.75 32.68
N ASP A 630 -22.37 33.51 33.07
CA ASP A 630 -23.19 32.80 34.07
C ASP A 630 -23.00 33.38 35.49
N PHE A 631 -21.82 33.96 35.77
CA PHE A 631 -21.55 34.72 36.99
C PHE A 631 -21.90 36.21 36.84
N TRP A 632 -21.85 36.73 35.62
CA TRP A 632 -22.06 38.15 35.30
C TRP A 632 -23.20 38.34 34.28
N PRO A 633 -24.47 38.04 34.65
CA PRO A 633 -25.59 38.05 33.71
C PRO A 633 -25.91 39.43 33.13
N SER A 634 -25.46 40.51 33.76
CA SER A 634 -25.53 41.88 33.24
C SER A 634 -24.41 42.23 32.25
N GLY A 635 -23.43 41.33 32.02
CA GLY A 635 -22.37 41.48 31.02
C GLY A 635 -22.81 41.21 29.58
N TRP A 636 -24.11 41.05 29.35
CA TRP A 636 -24.71 40.85 28.02
C TRP A 636 -24.55 42.10 27.16
N SER A 637 -23.70 42.02 26.13
CA SER A 637 -23.58 43.06 25.09
C SER A 637 -23.09 42.44 23.78
N ASP A 638 -23.45 43.05 22.65
CA ASP A 638 -22.96 42.66 21.32
C ASP A 638 -21.46 42.99 21.11
N VAL A 639 -20.79 43.50 22.15
CA VAL A 639 -19.41 43.97 22.10
C VAL A 639 -18.50 42.93 22.75
N SER A 640 -17.58 42.37 21.96
CA SER A 640 -16.58 41.42 22.46
C SER A 640 -15.57 42.10 23.39
N ASP A 641 -15.26 41.44 24.51
CA ASP A 641 -14.18 41.75 25.43
C ASP A 641 -12.81 41.18 24.97
N HIS A 642 -12.75 40.62 23.77
CA HIS A 642 -11.55 40.14 23.10
C HIS A 642 -11.35 40.80 21.74
N VAL A 643 -10.09 40.84 21.29
CA VAL A 643 -9.68 41.28 19.95
C VAL A 643 -8.98 40.09 19.28
N ALA A 644 -9.66 39.49 18.32
CA ALA A 644 -9.07 38.53 17.41
C ALA A 644 -8.35 39.22 16.26
N LYS A 645 -7.30 38.58 15.73
CA LYS A 645 -6.64 38.98 14.48
C LYS A 645 -6.13 37.73 13.76
N PRO A 646 -6.21 37.69 12.42
CA PRO A 646 -5.71 36.54 11.65
C PRO A 646 -4.23 36.32 11.93
N VAL A 647 -3.81 35.07 12.02
CA VAL A 647 -2.40 34.68 11.90
C VAL A 647 -2.23 33.96 10.56
N ILE A 648 -1.24 34.36 9.79
CA ILE A 648 -0.96 33.80 8.46
C ILE A 648 0.51 33.39 8.44
N VAL A 649 0.78 32.16 8.03
CA VAL A 649 2.11 31.62 7.77
C VAL A 649 2.13 31.17 6.32
N GLY A 650 3.11 31.64 5.56
CA GLY A 650 3.32 31.26 4.16
C GLY A 650 3.82 29.81 4.01
N ASN A 651 4.43 29.53 2.87
CA ASN A 651 4.97 28.23 2.49
C ASN A 651 6.47 28.15 2.80
N ASP A 652 7.07 26.96 2.92
CA ASP A 652 8.52 26.78 3.20
C ASP A 652 9.01 27.54 4.45
N VAL A 653 8.15 27.71 5.46
CA VAL A 653 8.49 28.42 6.70
C VAL A 653 9.04 27.43 7.73
N TRP A 654 10.21 27.75 8.29
CA TRP A 654 10.76 27.03 9.44
C TRP A 654 10.50 27.81 10.74
N ILE A 655 9.87 27.16 11.72
CA ILE A 655 9.59 27.70 13.04
C ILE A 655 10.35 26.88 14.09
N GLY A 656 11.38 27.48 14.69
CA GLY A 656 12.22 26.88 15.73
C GLY A 656 11.51 26.76 17.08
N ILE A 657 12.03 25.87 17.94
CA ILE A 657 11.44 25.48 19.22
C ILE A 657 11.06 26.67 20.12
N ASN A 658 9.93 26.55 20.83
CA ASN A 658 9.44 27.53 21.81
C ASN A 658 9.20 28.96 21.25
N VAL A 659 8.81 29.08 19.97
CA VAL A 659 8.39 30.37 19.38
C VAL A 659 6.96 30.72 19.78
N CYS A 660 6.69 32.02 19.93
CA CYS A 660 5.34 32.56 20.12
C CYS A 660 4.97 33.52 18.98
N LEU A 661 3.91 33.21 18.24
CA LEU A 661 3.30 34.08 17.22
C LEU A 661 2.11 34.82 17.85
N LEU A 662 2.13 36.16 17.83
CA LEU A 662 1.07 37.00 18.41
C LEU A 662 -0.06 37.29 17.40
N PRO A 663 -1.26 37.74 17.84
CA PRO A 663 -2.39 37.97 16.93
C PRO A 663 -2.08 39.04 15.89
N GLY A 664 -2.38 38.75 14.61
CA GLY A 664 -2.05 39.64 13.49
C GLY A 664 -0.63 39.46 12.96
N THR A 665 0.03 38.35 13.26
CA THR A 665 1.32 37.99 12.66
C THR A 665 1.10 37.42 11.26
N ILE A 666 1.82 37.94 10.28
CA ILE A 666 1.81 37.46 8.89
C ILE A 666 3.26 37.12 8.54
N VAL A 667 3.55 35.85 8.30
CA VAL A 667 4.89 35.34 7.96
C VAL A 667 4.95 35.03 6.48
N GLY A 668 5.82 35.73 5.73
CA GLY A 668 6.01 35.50 4.30
C GLY A 668 6.69 34.16 3.98
N ASP A 669 6.54 33.71 2.73
CA ASP A 669 7.10 32.45 2.26
C ASP A 669 8.61 32.34 2.48
N GLY A 670 9.10 31.15 2.82
CA GLY A 670 10.52 30.88 3.03
C GLY A 670 11.12 31.50 4.30
N ALA A 671 10.36 32.16 5.18
CA ALA A 671 10.91 32.80 6.36
C ALA A 671 11.42 31.78 7.41
N VAL A 672 12.38 32.21 8.23
CA VAL A 672 12.93 31.42 9.34
C VAL A 672 12.67 32.15 10.64
N ILE A 673 11.96 31.50 11.57
CA ILE A 673 11.72 32.03 12.91
C ILE A 673 12.60 31.28 13.91
N GLY A 674 13.66 31.94 14.38
CA GLY A 674 14.60 31.37 15.34
C GLY A 674 13.95 31.02 16.68
N ALA A 675 14.50 29.98 17.33
CA ALA A 675 13.99 29.46 18.61
C ALA A 675 13.84 30.55 19.69
N ASN A 676 12.82 30.42 20.54
CA ASN A 676 12.44 31.37 21.59
C ASN A 676 12.04 32.79 21.11
N ALA A 677 11.78 32.99 19.81
CA ALA A 677 11.35 34.30 19.31
C ALA A 677 9.88 34.62 19.64
N VAL A 678 9.58 35.90 19.89
CA VAL A 678 8.20 36.41 20.07
C VAL A 678 7.86 37.36 18.92
N VAL A 679 7.06 36.86 17.97
CA VAL A 679 6.84 37.49 16.66
C VAL A 679 5.52 38.26 16.61
N ARG A 680 5.51 39.40 15.91
CA ARG A 680 4.31 40.22 15.69
C ARG A 680 4.40 41.00 14.38
N GLY A 681 3.27 41.24 13.74
CA GLY A 681 3.17 42.03 12.52
C GLY A 681 3.61 41.26 11.26
N GLU A 682 3.94 42.00 10.21
CA GLU A 682 4.30 41.44 8.91
C GLU A 682 5.80 41.15 8.81
N ILE A 683 6.15 39.90 8.50
CA ILE A 683 7.50 39.41 8.30
C ILE A 683 7.70 39.18 6.79
N PRO A 684 8.67 39.83 6.14
CA PRO A 684 8.92 39.65 4.72
C PRO A 684 9.29 38.19 4.36
N PRO A 685 9.01 37.74 3.13
CA PRO A 685 9.47 36.45 2.63
C PRO A 685 11.00 36.29 2.77
N TYR A 686 11.44 35.07 3.08
CA TYR A 686 12.84 34.68 3.28
C TYR A 686 13.59 35.45 4.37
N ALA A 687 12.91 36.26 5.19
CA ALA A 687 13.52 36.93 6.34
C ALA A 687 13.83 35.95 7.47
N ILE A 688 14.88 36.24 8.23
CA ILE A 688 15.29 35.49 9.41
C ILE A 688 14.96 36.34 10.64
N ILE A 689 14.13 35.83 11.54
CA ILE A 689 13.67 36.48 12.78
C ILE A 689 14.33 35.86 14.00
N ALA A 690 14.77 36.68 14.96
CA ALA A 690 15.20 36.22 16.27
C ALA A 690 14.88 37.22 17.39
N GLY A 691 14.75 36.70 18.63
CA GLY A 691 14.66 37.49 19.87
C GLY A 691 13.24 37.75 20.39
N ASN A 692 13.16 38.43 21.53
CA ASN A 692 11.93 38.87 22.18
C ASN A 692 12.04 40.37 22.56
N PRO A 693 11.37 41.28 21.84
CA PRO A 693 10.57 41.04 20.64
C PRO A 693 11.41 40.53 19.46
N GLY A 694 10.80 39.77 18.57
CA GLY A 694 11.44 39.25 17.36
C GLY A 694 11.78 40.38 16.38
N ASN A 695 13.01 40.42 15.89
CA ASN A 695 13.48 41.37 14.90
C ASN A 695 14.09 40.63 13.70
N ILE A 696 14.06 41.25 12.52
CA ILE A 696 14.77 40.76 11.33
C ILE A 696 16.28 40.89 11.58
N VAL A 697 16.96 39.75 11.60
CA VAL A 697 18.43 39.66 11.75
C VAL A 697 19.15 39.39 10.43
N GLY A 698 18.42 39.01 9.38
CA GLY A 698 18.94 38.77 8.04
C GLY A 698 17.89 38.23 7.07
N TYR A 699 18.35 37.73 5.93
CA TYR A 699 17.54 37.03 4.93
C TYR A 699 18.29 35.77 4.50
N ARG A 700 17.58 34.70 4.11
CA ARG A 700 18.19 33.46 3.58
C ARG A 700 19.01 33.71 2.32
N PHE A 701 18.53 34.60 1.44
CA PHE A 701 19.09 34.82 0.11
C PHE A 701 19.10 36.31 -0.28
N PRO A 702 19.91 36.71 -1.29
CA PRO A 702 19.82 38.03 -1.91
C PRO A 702 18.43 38.31 -2.51
N ALA A 703 18.04 39.58 -2.56
CA ALA A 703 16.69 40.00 -2.99
C ALA A 703 16.31 39.53 -4.42
N GLU A 704 17.29 39.39 -5.32
CA GLU A 704 17.09 38.86 -6.67
C GLU A 704 16.72 37.37 -6.69
N ILE A 705 17.33 36.56 -5.82
CA ILE A 705 17.02 35.14 -5.64
C ILE A 705 15.65 34.98 -4.99
N VAL A 706 15.33 35.81 -3.99
CA VAL A 706 14.00 35.86 -3.36
C VAL A 706 12.92 36.20 -4.40
N ALA A 707 13.14 37.20 -5.25
CA ALA A 707 12.18 37.57 -6.31
C ALA A 707 11.95 36.43 -7.32
N ARG A 708 13.00 35.68 -7.69
CA ARG A 708 12.91 34.49 -8.55
C ARG A 708 12.10 33.37 -7.89
N LEU A 709 12.41 33.03 -6.63
CA LEU A 709 11.69 31.99 -5.88
C LEU A 709 10.20 32.33 -5.68
N LEU A 710 9.87 33.58 -5.36
CA LEU A 710 8.49 34.07 -5.22
C LEU A 710 7.70 34.08 -6.54
N LYS A 711 8.40 34.17 -7.68
CA LYS A 711 7.81 33.97 -9.02
C LYS A 711 7.62 32.49 -9.33
N LEU A 712 8.58 31.65 -8.95
CA LEU A 712 8.62 30.21 -9.25
C LEU A 712 7.57 29.41 -8.47
N LYS A 713 7.35 29.77 -7.19
CA LYS A 713 6.40 29.14 -6.25
C LYS A 713 6.44 27.61 -6.28
N TRP A 714 7.63 27.04 -6.03
CA TRP A 714 7.84 25.60 -6.13
C TRP A 714 6.90 24.77 -5.24
N TRP A 715 6.44 25.32 -4.11
CA TRP A 715 5.47 24.72 -3.19
C TRP A 715 4.05 24.57 -3.76
N ASP A 716 3.76 25.15 -4.92
CA ASP A 716 2.50 24.97 -5.67
C ASP A 716 2.62 23.84 -6.73
N TRP A 717 3.82 23.28 -6.96
CA TRP A 717 4.03 22.21 -7.96
C TRP A 717 3.40 20.87 -7.55
N PRO A 718 3.03 19.98 -8.49
CA PRO A 718 2.65 18.61 -8.15
C PRO A 718 3.84 17.86 -7.51
N ASP A 719 3.56 16.90 -6.64
CA ASP A 719 4.59 16.27 -5.79
C ASP A 719 5.70 15.58 -6.61
N TRP A 720 5.37 14.94 -7.75
CA TRP A 720 6.36 14.37 -8.68
C TRP A 720 7.36 15.42 -9.21
N LYS A 721 6.94 16.68 -9.36
CA LYS A 721 7.80 17.77 -9.82
C LYS A 721 8.64 18.34 -8.69
N VAL A 722 8.18 18.27 -7.44
CA VAL A 722 9.04 18.54 -6.28
C VAL A 722 10.10 17.43 -6.19
N ASP A 723 9.69 16.17 -6.25
CA ASP A 723 10.57 14.98 -6.19
C ASP A 723 11.67 15.01 -7.27
N ARG A 724 11.31 15.21 -8.54
CA ARG A 724 12.24 15.39 -9.68
C ARG A 724 13.33 16.45 -9.42
N TYR A 725 13.03 17.47 -8.62
CA TYR A 725 13.94 18.56 -8.31
C TYR A 725 14.62 18.45 -6.93
N LEU A 726 14.28 17.46 -6.10
CA LEU A 726 14.89 17.27 -4.78
C LEU A 726 16.42 17.28 -4.80
N PRO A 727 17.14 16.61 -5.73
CA PRO A 727 18.60 16.66 -5.78
C PRO A 727 19.18 18.07 -5.99
N LEU A 728 18.42 18.96 -6.65
CA LEU A 728 18.80 20.37 -6.86
C LEU A 728 18.35 21.27 -5.70
N MET A 729 17.22 20.95 -5.07
CA MET A 729 16.69 21.67 -3.91
C MET A 729 17.47 21.37 -2.63
N MET A 730 18.01 20.16 -2.49
CA MET A 730 18.88 19.70 -1.41
C MET A 730 20.36 20.07 -1.67
N SER A 731 20.60 21.28 -2.20
CA SER A 731 21.92 21.80 -2.56
C SER A 731 22.10 23.24 -2.11
N GLU A 732 23.34 23.63 -1.80
CA GLU A 732 23.70 25.04 -1.57
C GLU A 732 23.62 25.87 -2.87
N ASN A 733 23.64 25.22 -4.05
CA ASN A 733 23.62 25.90 -5.34
C ASN A 733 22.20 26.29 -5.80
N ILE A 734 21.57 27.20 -5.04
CA ILE A 734 20.24 27.74 -5.35
C ILE A 734 20.16 28.41 -6.74
N GLY A 735 21.28 28.92 -7.25
CA GLY A 735 21.37 29.49 -8.59
C GLY A 735 21.13 28.44 -9.69
N HIS A 736 21.77 27.28 -9.57
CA HIS A 736 21.58 26.17 -10.50
C HIS A 736 20.17 25.59 -10.43
N PHE A 737 19.60 25.40 -9.23
CA PHE A 737 18.19 25.02 -9.07
C PHE A 737 17.25 25.97 -9.83
N LEU A 738 17.39 27.28 -9.61
CA LEU A 738 16.56 28.29 -10.27
C LEU A 738 16.77 28.30 -11.80
N GLU A 739 17.99 28.16 -12.28
CA GLU A 739 18.28 28.11 -13.73
C GLU A 739 17.65 26.91 -14.43
N VAL A 740 17.60 25.74 -13.78
CA VAL A 740 16.96 24.54 -14.34
C VAL A 740 15.43 24.68 -14.25
N ALA A 741 14.91 25.05 -13.07
CA ALA A 741 13.48 25.14 -12.80
C ALA A 741 12.76 26.21 -13.64
N GLU A 742 13.37 27.38 -13.85
CA GLU A 742 12.78 28.45 -14.65
C GLU A 742 12.75 28.12 -16.16
N ARG A 743 13.67 27.27 -16.66
CA ARG A 743 13.64 26.80 -18.06
C ARG A 743 12.50 25.81 -18.29
N ASP A 744 12.34 24.86 -17.38
CA ASP A 744 11.29 23.83 -17.41
C ASP A 744 9.87 24.44 -17.30
N GLY A 745 9.72 25.62 -16.69
CA GLY A 745 8.47 26.39 -16.64
C GLY A 745 8.28 27.42 -17.78
N SER A 746 9.08 27.34 -18.85
CA SER A 746 9.00 28.26 -20.01
C SER A 746 8.60 27.58 -21.33
N ALA A 747 8.12 26.33 -21.23
CA ALA A 747 7.74 25.47 -22.36
C ALA A 747 6.23 25.15 -22.43
N ASP A 748 5.42 25.78 -21.57
CA ASP A 748 3.94 25.72 -21.58
C ASP A 748 3.32 26.78 -22.52
#